data_AF-A0A7C4M5T8-F1
#
_entry.id   AF-A0A7C4M5T8-F1
#
_cell.length_a   1.000
_cell.length_b   1.000
_cell.length_c   1.000
_cell.angle_alpha   90.00
_cell.angle_beta   90.00
_cell.angle_gamma   90.00
#
_symmetry.space_group_name_H-M   'P 1'
#
loop_
_entity.id
_entity.type
_entity.pdbx_description
1 polymer ?
#
loop_
_entity_poly.entity_id
_entity_poly.type
_entity_poly.pdbx_seq_one_letter_code
_entity_poly.pdbx_strand_id
1 'polypeptide(L)'
;MISPLSHPDECSVVLMKAGTVTLFDVINPQTGLTGLVPDLRAPTGIWFYDKGCSLMVQNFDYKGEPLFYGVYYNGYEQTALAFALPRSKIMVMATLGGLNMPPKLRPFLILVNSSEVEPEGHAIMVLEDKPSAYYGDGIKYARDLLSIIKARYGSLKMRGVRSISIEEKILKAEEYFRKAMNDYANRKFSGAYTKALVAWAWSVRAYEEIMTLIDDSGRTSLFFFALIIPTALLFERLILHFSGKRQVISVVLIGAILLLFFSLVHPALTIMTNSIMAIIGLIAFILFIFTAGVLADETQKSLREISYKLLGYHTIETGRVGLITTALTVSVENMRRRKFRTLLTLINLITVSFALTALTSISPYVGIKYVPQGTFPAYSGILIKNGISVPTSDILGPRTTDIVRGIVGEEAIVMPRAWYYPSSIGPNVGVVTRLSAVDNKTLSYSINAALGLTPQDAYLLFSDYLAPPILPLIGENWCLIPDSAAKALNIEVGKYIVLQGIQFKVAGIYNLSLIGPSSLTDLRGGTSIAPIDPYYVGALGISAIIPLMSGQQPPPLSWSRLIVIPFETALNLGGYVAEVSIRFLSNVNEERISKLANDLANVLDVTVYVGVNESSFVASKISTFTAFGLEGMIALIILGSFNVIITLLAIQKERVRDIFVYTTVGLSPLGATAMAILDALT
;
A
#
# COMPACT_ATOMS: atom_id res chain seq x y z
N MET A 1 11.84 27.20 0.57
CA MET A 1 13.11 27.45 -0.12
C MET A 1 13.18 28.96 -0.36
N ILE A 2 14.04 29.68 0.37
CA ILE A 2 14.19 31.14 0.24
C ILE A 2 15.20 31.36 -0.88
N SER A 3 14.79 32.08 -1.93
CA SER A 3 15.66 32.42 -3.06
C SER A 3 16.58 33.58 -2.64
N PRO A 4 17.90 33.50 -2.84
CA PRO A 4 18.85 34.54 -2.41
C PRO A 4 18.78 35.84 -3.24
N LEU A 5 17.78 36.00 -4.11
CA LEU A 5 17.66 37.10 -5.08
C LEU A 5 16.49 38.06 -4.82
N SER A 6 15.68 37.87 -3.76
CA SER A 6 14.72 38.87 -3.30
C SER A 6 15.33 39.78 -2.23
N HIS A 7 14.98 41.08 -2.29
CA HIS A 7 15.13 42.09 -1.23
C HIS A 7 14.71 41.49 0.14
N PRO A 8 15.23 41.91 1.31
CA PRO A 8 15.15 41.13 2.55
C PRO A 8 13.70 40.72 2.85
N ASP A 9 13.40 39.44 2.67
CA ASP A 9 12.20 38.85 3.23
C ASP A 9 12.46 38.72 4.73
N GLU A 10 11.71 39.46 5.54
CA GLU A 10 11.71 39.32 6.99
C GLU A 10 11.20 37.92 7.35
N CYS A 11 12.11 36.95 7.39
CA CYS A 11 11.83 35.58 7.82
C CYS A 11 12.16 35.46 9.31
N SER A 12 11.15 35.12 10.11
CA SER A 12 11.36 34.73 11.50
C SER A 12 11.90 33.31 11.55
N VAL A 13 13.21 33.16 11.75
CA VAL A 13 13.84 31.84 11.94
C VAL A 13 14.00 31.60 13.44
N VAL A 14 13.35 30.55 13.95
CA VAL A 14 13.52 30.14 15.35
C VAL A 14 14.89 29.48 15.52
N LEU A 15 15.83 30.20 16.12
CA LEU A 15 17.12 29.66 16.53
C LEU A 15 16.98 28.97 17.88
N MET A 16 17.28 27.67 17.93
CA MET A 16 17.26 26.92 19.19
C MET A 16 18.50 26.04 19.31
N LYS A 17 18.93 25.80 20.55
CA LYS A 17 19.85 24.70 20.85
C LYS A 17 19.06 23.41 20.64
N ALA A 18 19.42 22.60 19.65
CA ALA A 18 18.78 21.33 19.34
C ALA A 18 19.73 20.16 19.62
N GLY A 19 19.18 19.04 20.08
CA GLY A 19 19.88 17.76 20.01
C GLY A 19 19.50 17.03 18.72
N THR A 20 20.35 16.09 18.30
CA THR A 20 20.23 15.40 17.01
C THR A 20 20.09 13.90 17.22
N VAL A 21 19.11 13.29 16.56
CA VAL A 21 18.95 11.84 16.45
C VAL A 21 19.28 11.41 15.03
N THR A 22 20.22 10.48 14.88
CA THR A 22 20.68 9.98 13.58
C THR A 22 20.00 8.67 13.25
N LEU A 23 19.25 8.67 12.15
CA LEU A 23 18.55 7.51 11.62
C LEU A 23 19.37 6.93 10.48
N PHE A 24 19.76 5.67 10.57
CA PHE A 24 20.30 4.91 9.45
C PHE A 24 19.18 4.11 8.79
N ASP A 25 19.44 3.57 7.60
CA ASP A 25 18.51 2.73 6.85
C ASP A 25 17.13 3.34 6.64
N VAL A 26 17.06 4.64 6.33
CA VAL A 26 15.80 5.34 5.97
C VAL A 26 15.39 4.93 4.56
N ILE A 27 14.98 3.67 4.42
CA ILE A 27 14.56 3.01 3.19
C ILE A 27 13.19 2.39 3.39
N ASN A 28 12.40 2.28 2.32
CA ASN A 28 11.17 1.51 2.38
C ASN A 28 11.51 0.01 2.27
N PRO A 29 11.28 -0.81 3.32
CA PRO A 29 11.63 -2.23 3.31
C PRO A 29 10.75 -3.07 2.38
N GLN A 30 9.64 -2.53 1.85
CA GLN A 30 8.80 -3.22 0.86
C GLN A 30 9.33 -3.11 -0.57
N THR A 31 10.08 -2.05 -0.89
CA THR A 31 10.63 -1.80 -2.24
C THR A 31 12.15 -1.76 -2.29
N GLY A 32 12.81 -1.71 -1.13
CA GLY A 32 14.27 -1.59 -0.99
C GLY A 32 14.83 -0.24 -1.46
N LEU A 33 13.96 0.76 -1.69
CA LEU A 33 14.30 2.07 -2.24
C LEU A 33 14.27 3.16 -1.17
N THR A 34 15.12 4.16 -1.35
CA THR A 34 15.01 5.48 -0.71
C THR A 34 13.86 6.27 -1.33
N GLY A 35 13.50 7.42 -0.73
CA GLY A 35 12.41 8.26 -1.26
C GLY A 35 12.68 8.78 -2.68
N LEU A 36 13.96 9.01 -2.99
CA LEU A 36 14.46 9.48 -4.27
C LEU A 36 15.66 8.63 -4.69
N VAL A 37 15.79 8.37 -5.99
CA VAL A 37 17.01 7.80 -6.59
C VAL A 37 17.51 8.76 -7.65
N PRO A 38 18.66 9.43 -7.44
CA PRO A 38 19.18 10.40 -8.40
C PRO A 38 19.67 9.71 -9.67
N ASP A 39 19.44 10.35 -10.81
CA ASP A 39 20.16 9.98 -12.02
C ASP A 39 21.55 10.65 -11.99
N LEU A 40 22.61 9.86 -11.75
CA LEU A 40 23.99 10.38 -11.68
C LEU A 40 24.45 11.02 -13.01
N ARG A 41 23.73 10.80 -14.11
CA ARG A 41 24.05 11.32 -15.44
C ARG A 41 23.57 12.76 -15.65
N ALA A 42 22.57 13.18 -14.87
CA ALA A 42 21.89 14.46 -15.01
C ALA A 42 21.91 15.21 -13.67
N PRO A 43 22.97 15.99 -13.39
CA PRO A 43 23.10 16.72 -12.12
C PRO A 43 22.02 17.80 -11.89
N THR A 44 21.18 18.09 -12.90
CA THR A 44 20.13 19.12 -12.88
C THR A 44 18.76 18.63 -12.40
N GLY A 45 18.68 17.58 -11.58
CA GLY A 45 17.45 17.20 -10.86
C GLY A 45 16.51 16.23 -11.59
N ILE A 46 17.05 15.36 -12.45
CA ILE A 46 16.31 14.20 -12.99
C ILE A 46 16.50 13.01 -12.05
N TRP A 47 15.43 12.28 -11.77
CA TRP A 47 15.41 11.18 -10.81
C TRP A 47 15.04 9.87 -11.51
N PHE A 48 15.74 8.78 -11.19
CA PHE A 48 15.28 7.44 -11.55
C PHE A 48 14.11 6.95 -10.70
N TYR A 49 13.89 7.59 -9.55
CA TYR A 49 12.74 7.37 -8.70
C TYR A 49 12.41 8.64 -7.92
N ASP A 50 11.15 9.07 -7.94
CA ASP A 50 10.72 10.40 -7.47
C ASP A 50 9.47 10.38 -6.58
N LYS A 51 9.17 9.25 -5.92
CA LYS A 51 7.97 9.15 -5.07
C LYS A 51 8.07 9.99 -3.80
N GLY A 52 9.28 10.35 -3.36
CA GLY A 52 9.52 11.14 -2.16
C GLY A 52 9.32 10.34 -0.87
N CYS A 53 9.80 10.90 0.23
CA CYS A 53 9.60 10.35 1.57
C CYS A 53 9.58 11.51 2.57
N SER A 54 8.59 11.51 3.44
CA SER A 54 8.40 12.50 4.49
C SER A 54 8.78 11.88 5.82
N LEU A 55 9.70 12.52 6.53
CA LEU A 55 10.08 12.15 7.88
C LEU A 55 9.54 13.22 8.82
N MET A 56 8.89 12.78 9.90
CA MET A 56 8.21 13.63 10.87
C MET A 56 8.75 13.33 12.26
N VAL A 57 9.10 14.39 13.00
CA VAL A 57 9.48 14.30 14.41
C VAL A 57 8.31 14.83 15.23
N GLN A 58 7.76 13.97 16.07
CA GLN A 58 6.62 14.34 16.91
C GLN A 58 7.02 14.33 18.38
N ASN A 59 6.35 15.16 19.16
CA ASN A 59 6.39 15.02 20.60
C ASN A 59 5.65 13.73 21.00
N PHE A 60 6.27 12.95 21.87
CA PHE A 60 5.73 11.65 22.26
C PHE A 60 4.40 11.74 23.01
N ASP A 61 4.22 12.77 23.85
CA ASP A 61 3.09 12.84 24.80
C ASP A 61 1.76 13.20 24.09
N TYR A 62 1.80 14.16 23.15
CA TYR A 62 0.60 14.59 22.40
C TYR A 62 0.58 14.17 20.93
N LYS A 63 1.57 13.39 20.47
CA LYS A 63 1.66 12.81 19.11
C LYS A 63 1.47 13.84 17.99
N GLY A 64 1.97 15.06 18.22
CA GLY A 64 1.89 16.19 17.29
C GLY A 64 3.27 16.69 16.90
N GLU A 65 3.36 17.30 15.72
CA GLU A 65 4.58 17.91 15.19
C GLU A 65 4.70 19.35 15.74
N PRO A 66 5.64 19.62 16.66
CA PRO A 66 5.86 20.98 17.15
C PRO A 66 6.55 21.81 16.07
N LEU A 67 6.17 23.09 15.96
CA LEU A 67 6.74 24.03 14.98
C LEU A 67 8.27 24.19 15.06
N PHE A 68 8.86 23.83 16.20
CA PHE A 68 10.29 23.95 16.48
C PHE A 68 11.07 22.63 16.30
N TYR A 69 10.42 21.51 15.99
CA TYR A 69 11.17 20.31 15.57
C TYR A 69 11.50 20.39 14.09
N GLY A 70 12.61 19.78 13.72
CA GLY A 70 13.12 19.84 12.35
C GLY A 70 13.67 18.51 11.90
N VAL A 71 13.80 18.37 10.58
CA VAL A 71 14.39 17.20 9.95
C VAL A 71 15.34 17.66 8.86
N TYR A 72 16.48 16.97 8.74
CA TYR A 72 17.28 16.96 7.53
C TYR A 72 17.24 15.57 6.90
N TYR A 73 16.62 15.49 5.73
CA TYR A 73 16.58 14.30 4.90
C TYR A 73 16.49 14.71 3.43
N ASN A 74 17.49 14.32 2.64
CA ASN A 74 17.57 14.68 1.23
C ASN A 74 16.82 13.70 0.31
N GLY A 75 16.25 12.62 0.86
CA GLY A 75 15.45 11.66 0.12
C GLY A 75 16.24 10.56 -0.59
N TYR A 76 17.52 10.78 -0.91
CA TYR A 76 18.35 9.81 -1.64
C TYR A 76 19.43 9.14 -0.80
N GLU A 77 19.85 9.75 0.31
CA GLU A 77 20.71 9.08 1.28
C GLU A 77 19.90 8.13 2.16
N GLN A 78 20.57 7.10 2.68
CA GLN A 78 19.97 6.17 3.64
C GLN A 78 20.03 6.72 5.07
N THR A 79 20.50 7.95 5.27
CA THR A 79 20.67 8.57 6.58
C THR A 79 19.79 9.81 6.68
N ALA A 80 19.12 9.98 7.82
CA ALA A 80 18.37 11.20 8.14
C ALA A 80 18.72 11.70 9.55
N LEU A 81 18.56 13.01 9.74
CA LEU A 81 18.76 13.66 11.02
C LEU A 81 17.45 14.27 11.51
N ALA A 82 17.05 13.90 12.72
CA ALA A 82 15.94 14.49 13.43
C ALA A 82 16.46 15.48 14.48
N PHE A 83 15.92 16.70 14.48
CA PHE A 83 16.28 17.77 15.41
C PHE A 83 15.12 18.05 16.36
N ALA A 84 15.43 18.10 17.65
CA ALA A 84 14.45 18.41 18.68
C ALA A 84 15.11 19.11 19.88
N LEU A 85 14.27 19.65 20.76
CA LEU A 85 14.74 20.35 21.95
C LEU A 85 15.48 19.37 22.89
N PRO A 86 16.56 19.80 23.55
CA PRO A 86 17.25 18.96 24.51
C PRO A 86 16.32 18.58 25.67
N ARG A 87 16.51 17.36 26.19
CA ARG A 87 15.68 16.74 27.23
C ARG A 87 14.21 16.54 26.84
N SER A 88 13.86 16.72 25.57
CA SER A 88 12.52 16.41 25.07
C SER A 88 12.35 14.91 24.79
N LYS A 89 11.11 14.44 24.93
CA LYS A 89 10.67 13.10 24.54
C LYS A 89 10.12 13.17 23.12
N ILE A 90 10.78 12.48 22.21
CA ILE A 90 10.37 12.47 20.80
C ILE A 90 10.06 11.08 20.28
N MET A 91 9.24 11.04 19.25
CA MET A 91 9.10 9.90 18.35
C MET A 91 9.40 10.34 16.93
N VAL A 92 9.91 9.42 16.12
CA VAL A 92 10.20 9.69 14.72
C VAL A 92 9.46 8.70 13.84
N MET A 93 8.83 9.21 12.77
CA MET A 93 8.11 8.40 11.80
C MET A 93 8.50 8.78 10.38
N ALA A 94 8.56 7.80 9.48
CA ALA A 94 8.75 8.02 8.05
C ALA A 94 7.58 7.45 7.25
N THR A 95 7.05 8.27 6.34
CA THR A 95 6.00 7.92 5.38
C THR A 95 6.49 8.10 3.95
N LEU A 96 5.98 7.30 3.03
CA LEU A 96 6.28 7.46 1.60
C LEU A 96 5.44 8.61 1.02
N GLY A 97 6.01 9.45 0.16
CA GLY A 97 5.32 10.57 -0.49
C GLY A 97 5.87 11.95 -0.10
N GLY A 98 5.25 13.01 -0.62
CA GLY A 98 5.63 14.40 -0.35
C GLY A 98 6.33 15.13 -1.50
N LEU A 99 6.51 14.48 -2.65
CA LEU A 99 7.05 15.11 -3.87
C LEU A 99 6.06 14.94 -5.05
N ASN A 100 6.16 13.86 -5.83
CA ASN A 100 5.24 13.56 -6.94
C ASN A 100 4.09 12.60 -6.56
N MET A 101 3.98 12.22 -5.29
CA MET A 101 2.92 11.37 -4.75
C MET A 101 2.36 11.96 -3.45
N PRO A 102 1.03 11.92 -3.22
CA PRO A 102 0.46 12.31 -1.93
C PRO A 102 1.08 11.47 -0.81
N PRO A 103 1.41 12.07 0.34
CA PRO A 103 1.97 11.34 1.48
C PRO A 103 1.03 10.22 1.89
N LYS A 104 1.54 8.99 1.91
CA LYS A 104 0.82 7.84 2.46
C LYS A 104 0.60 8.08 3.95
N LEU A 105 -0.62 7.86 4.41
CA LEU A 105 -0.99 8.02 5.83
C LEU A 105 -0.29 7.02 6.76
N ARG A 106 0.26 5.93 6.21
CA ARG A 106 0.82 4.83 6.98
C ARG A 106 2.34 4.87 6.97
N PRO A 107 2.99 5.02 8.13
CA PRO A 107 4.43 5.02 8.21
C PRO A 107 5.00 3.63 7.94
N PHE A 108 6.12 3.59 7.23
CA PHE A 108 6.93 2.37 7.11
C PHE A 108 8.00 2.30 8.20
N LEU A 109 8.34 3.43 8.83
CA LEU A 109 9.29 3.52 9.94
C LEU A 109 8.62 4.20 11.12
N ILE A 110 8.73 3.59 12.31
CA ILE A 110 8.34 4.20 13.58
C ILE A 110 9.46 3.91 14.58
N LEU A 111 9.95 4.96 15.24
CA LEU A 111 10.99 4.86 16.26
C LEU A 111 10.48 5.51 17.56
N VAL A 112 10.30 4.68 18.58
CA VAL A 112 9.69 5.03 19.88
C VAL A 112 10.40 4.36 21.07
N ASN A 113 11.42 3.52 20.82
CA ASN A 113 12.13 2.75 21.84
C ASN A 113 11.17 1.86 22.65
N SER A 114 10.59 0.87 21.96
CA SER A 114 9.58 -0.03 22.52
C SER A 114 10.15 -1.02 23.53
N SER A 115 9.31 -1.45 24.46
CA SER A 115 9.62 -2.52 25.42
C SER A 115 8.47 -3.52 25.48
N GLU A 116 8.69 -4.68 26.11
CA GLU A 116 7.62 -5.67 26.30
C GLU A 116 6.51 -5.18 27.23
N VAL A 117 6.83 -4.29 28.19
CA VAL A 117 5.88 -3.72 29.16
C VAL A 117 5.11 -2.55 28.55
N GLU A 118 5.80 -1.69 27.80
CA GLU A 118 5.23 -0.55 27.08
C GLU A 118 5.50 -0.69 25.57
N PRO A 119 4.57 -1.31 24.83
CA PRO A 119 4.76 -1.58 23.39
C PRO A 119 4.66 -0.35 22.50
N GLU A 120 3.98 0.72 22.95
CA GLU A 120 3.97 2.02 22.26
C GLU A 120 5.26 2.84 22.50
N GLY A 121 6.16 2.35 23.37
CA GLY A 121 7.48 2.93 23.62
C GLY A 121 7.58 3.89 24.79
N HIS A 122 8.83 4.22 25.17
CA HIS A 122 9.16 5.16 26.25
C HIS A 122 9.63 6.53 25.74
N ALA A 123 9.45 6.79 24.44
CA ALA A 123 10.06 7.86 23.68
C ALA A 123 11.59 7.75 23.55
N ILE A 124 12.12 8.50 22.59
CA ILE A 124 13.55 8.75 22.45
C ILE A 124 13.85 10.02 23.24
N MET A 125 14.76 9.94 24.21
CA MET A 125 15.20 11.11 24.97
C MET A 125 16.37 11.78 24.27
N VAL A 126 16.21 13.05 23.94
CA VAL A 126 17.26 13.86 23.30
C VAL A 126 18.22 14.36 24.37
N LEU A 127 19.49 13.95 24.33
CA LEU A 127 20.49 14.34 25.33
C LEU A 127 21.17 15.66 24.95
N GLU A 128 21.64 16.43 25.95
CA GLU A 128 22.23 17.76 25.76
C GLU A 128 23.69 17.77 25.30
N ASP A 129 24.42 16.67 25.51
CA ASP A 129 25.88 16.63 25.39
C ASP A 129 26.32 15.97 24.08
N LYS A 130 26.81 16.81 23.14
CA LYS A 130 27.28 16.45 21.78
C LYS A 130 26.14 15.94 20.88
N PRO A 131 26.31 15.75 19.54
CA PRO A 131 25.28 15.08 18.74
C PRO A 131 25.01 13.73 19.38
N SER A 132 23.93 13.66 20.16
CA SER A 132 23.49 12.50 20.90
C SER A 132 22.92 11.54 19.89
N ALA A 133 23.79 10.92 19.09
CA ALA A 133 23.40 10.02 18.02
C ALA A 133 22.73 8.81 18.67
N TYR A 134 21.42 8.88 18.83
CA TYR A 134 20.63 7.68 19.00
C TYR A 134 20.63 7.00 17.64
N TYR A 135 21.51 6.00 17.48
CA TYR A 135 21.65 5.24 16.25
C TYR A 135 20.38 4.41 16.02
N GLY A 136 19.48 4.88 15.15
CA GLY A 136 18.36 4.09 14.63
C GLY A 136 18.87 3.15 13.54
N ASP A 137 18.64 1.85 13.66
CA ASP A 137 19.03 0.83 12.68
C ASP A 137 17.82 -0.04 12.28
N GLY A 138 17.97 -0.80 11.20
CA GLY A 138 16.92 -1.72 10.73
C GLY A 138 16.42 -2.69 11.82
N ILE A 139 17.27 -3.08 12.78
CA ILE A 139 16.90 -3.96 13.91
C ILE A 139 15.97 -3.24 14.88
N LYS A 140 16.27 -1.99 15.26
CA LYS A 140 15.41 -1.18 16.13
C LYS A 140 14.08 -0.87 15.47
N TYR A 141 14.06 -0.54 14.18
CA TYR A 141 12.79 -0.31 13.47
C TYR A 141 11.92 -1.57 13.43
N ALA A 142 12.54 -2.73 13.16
CA ALA A 142 11.84 -4.01 13.22
C ALA A 142 11.27 -4.28 14.62
N ARG A 143 12.06 -4.04 15.68
CA ARG A 143 11.64 -4.24 17.08
C ARG A 143 10.48 -3.33 17.46
N ASP A 144 10.62 -2.03 17.23
CA ASP A 144 9.62 -1.03 17.60
C ASP A 144 8.30 -1.31 16.89
N LEU A 145 8.34 -1.53 15.58
CA LEU A 145 7.15 -1.82 14.81
C LEU A 145 6.51 -3.16 15.21
N LEU A 146 7.32 -4.20 15.46
CA LEU A 146 6.84 -5.51 15.90
C LEU A 146 6.12 -5.44 17.26
N SER A 147 6.64 -4.69 18.23
CA SER A 147 5.97 -4.48 19.51
C SER A 147 4.63 -3.74 19.34
N ILE A 148 4.61 -2.67 18.53
CA ILE A 148 3.40 -1.89 18.25
C ILE A 148 2.32 -2.77 17.62
N ILE A 149 2.65 -3.56 16.58
CA ILE A 149 1.65 -4.40 15.90
C ILE A 149 1.11 -5.49 16.84
N LYS A 150 1.94 -6.09 17.69
CA LYS A 150 1.48 -7.10 18.66
C LYS A 150 0.49 -6.50 19.66
N ALA A 151 0.79 -5.32 20.20
CA ALA A 151 -0.09 -4.67 21.17
C ALA A 151 -1.41 -4.23 20.55
N ARG A 152 -1.36 -3.58 19.39
CA ARG A 152 -2.57 -3.13 18.68
C ARG A 152 -3.43 -4.30 18.23
N TYR A 153 -2.82 -5.34 17.65
CA TYR A 153 -3.56 -6.54 17.27
C TYR A 153 -4.06 -7.31 18.50
N GLY A 154 -3.31 -7.36 19.61
CA GLY A 154 -3.74 -7.96 20.87
C GLY A 154 -5.04 -7.33 21.38
N SER A 155 -5.13 -6.00 21.35
CA SER A 155 -6.36 -5.26 21.71
C SER A 155 -7.54 -5.59 20.80
N LEU A 156 -7.31 -5.77 19.49
CA LEU A 156 -8.34 -6.20 18.54
C LEU A 156 -8.79 -7.64 18.80
N LYS A 157 -7.83 -8.55 18.98
CA LYS A 157 -8.04 -9.98 19.18
C LYS A 157 -8.81 -10.29 20.47
N MET A 158 -8.51 -9.59 21.57
CA MET A 158 -9.26 -9.72 22.82
C MET A 158 -10.75 -9.37 22.67
N ARG A 159 -11.12 -8.65 21.60
CA ARG A 159 -12.47 -8.18 21.33
C ARG A 159 -13.12 -8.87 20.13
N GLY A 160 -12.59 -10.03 19.73
CA GLY A 160 -13.15 -10.85 18.67
C GLY A 160 -12.85 -10.37 17.24
N VAL A 161 -12.11 -9.27 17.05
CA VAL A 161 -11.70 -8.82 15.72
C VAL A 161 -10.40 -9.52 15.35
N ARG A 162 -10.50 -10.61 14.58
CA ARG A 162 -9.36 -11.43 14.17
C ARG A 162 -9.22 -11.45 12.65
N SER A 163 -7.97 -11.57 12.18
CA SER A 163 -7.66 -11.84 10.79
C SER A 163 -6.54 -12.86 10.70
N ILE A 164 -6.77 -13.92 9.93
CA ILE A 164 -5.79 -14.98 9.68
C ILE A 164 -4.54 -14.41 8.99
N SER A 165 -4.73 -13.50 8.05
CA SER A 165 -3.64 -12.82 7.32
C SER A 165 -2.70 -12.06 8.27
N ILE A 166 -3.28 -11.31 9.22
CA ILE A 166 -2.49 -10.53 10.19
C ILE A 166 -1.73 -11.46 11.13
N GLU A 167 -2.36 -12.53 11.61
CA GLU A 167 -1.71 -13.51 12.49
C GLU A 167 -0.50 -14.18 11.82
N GLU A 168 -0.64 -14.59 10.56
CA GLU A 168 0.46 -15.16 9.79
C GLU A 168 1.62 -14.17 9.62
N LYS A 169 1.31 -12.90 9.33
CA LYS A 169 2.31 -11.84 9.14
C LYS A 169 3.07 -11.52 10.43
N ILE A 170 2.37 -11.44 11.56
CA ILE A 170 2.99 -11.25 12.88
C ILE A 170 3.90 -12.44 13.21
N LEU A 171 3.44 -13.67 13.00
CA LEU A 171 4.25 -14.88 13.24
C LEU A 171 5.53 -14.88 12.41
N LYS A 172 5.45 -14.54 11.11
CA LYS A 172 6.63 -14.43 10.25
C LYS A 172 7.57 -13.31 10.70
N ALA A 173 7.04 -12.13 11.04
CA ALA A 173 7.85 -11.03 11.56
C ALA A 173 8.60 -11.43 12.84
N GLU A 174 7.94 -12.12 13.77
CA GLU A 174 8.56 -12.65 14.99
C GLU A 174 9.65 -13.69 14.71
N GLU A 175 9.38 -14.62 13.78
CA GLU A 175 10.32 -15.66 13.40
C GLU A 175 11.61 -15.04 12.82
N TYR A 176 11.48 -14.14 11.85
CA TYR A 176 12.63 -13.47 11.25
C TYR A 176 13.36 -12.56 12.24
N PHE A 177 12.65 -11.87 13.12
CA PHE A 177 13.26 -11.04 14.16
C PHE A 177 14.07 -11.88 15.16
N ARG A 178 13.54 -13.03 15.58
CA ARG A 178 14.27 -13.98 16.45
C ARG A 178 15.51 -14.53 15.75
N LYS A 179 15.41 -14.89 14.47
CA LYS A 179 16.57 -15.34 13.67
C LYS A 179 17.61 -14.23 13.53
N ALA A 180 17.19 -12.99 13.33
CA ALA A 180 18.09 -11.83 13.25
C ALA A 180 18.85 -11.61 14.57
N MET A 181 18.15 -11.67 15.71
CA MET A 181 18.76 -11.54 17.03
C MET A 181 19.74 -12.69 17.36
N ASN A 182 19.43 -13.92 16.93
CA ASN A 182 20.34 -15.05 17.09
C ASN A 182 21.62 -14.87 16.25
N ASP A 183 21.49 -14.45 14.99
CA ASP A 183 22.64 -14.16 14.15
C ASP A 183 23.48 -13.01 14.72
N TYR A 184 22.83 -11.98 15.26
CA TYR A 184 23.50 -10.85 15.91
C TYR A 184 24.29 -11.30 17.14
N ALA A 185 23.70 -12.14 18.00
CA ALA A 185 24.38 -12.73 19.15
C ALA A 185 25.58 -13.59 18.74
N ASN A 186 25.48 -14.30 17.62
CA ASN A 186 26.55 -15.11 17.04
C ASN A 186 27.55 -14.30 16.20
N ARG A 187 27.50 -12.95 16.24
CA ARG A 187 28.37 -12.03 15.47
C ARG A 187 28.29 -12.19 13.95
N LYS A 188 27.22 -12.78 13.44
CA LYS A 188 26.93 -12.90 11.99
C LYS A 188 26.14 -11.67 11.52
N PHE A 189 26.79 -10.51 11.52
CA PHE A 189 26.13 -9.21 11.29
C PHE A 189 25.43 -9.10 9.93
N SER A 190 26.02 -9.63 8.85
CA SER A 190 25.39 -9.59 7.53
C SER A 190 24.09 -10.38 7.48
N GLY A 191 24.04 -11.57 8.08
CA GLY A 191 22.83 -12.38 8.16
C GLY A 191 21.78 -11.78 9.12
N ALA A 192 22.24 -11.21 10.23
CA ALA A 192 21.38 -10.48 11.15
C ALA A 192 20.68 -9.30 10.46
N TYR A 193 21.43 -8.53 9.68
CA TYR A 193 20.92 -7.35 8.97
C TYR A 193 19.87 -7.71 7.91
N THR A 194 20.14 -8.70 7.03
CA THR A 194 19.17 -9.12 6.00
C THR A 194 17.88 -9.65 6.64
N LYS A 195 17.98 -10.46 7.70
CA LYS A 195 16.81 -10.98 8.44
C LYS A 195 16.05 -9.88 9.17
N ALA A 196 16.74 -8.85 9.67
CA ALA A 196 16.11 -7.69 10.30
C ALA A 196 15.29 -6.87 9.28
N LEU A 197 15.82 -6.65 8.08
CA LEU A 197 15.08 -5.99 7.00
C LEU A 197 13.81 -6.79 6.62
N VAL A 198 13.89 -8.11 6.59
CA VAL A 198 12.73 -8.98 6.32
C VAL A 198 11.69 -8.88 7.45
N ALA A 199 12.12 -8.94 8.71
CA ALA A 199 11.24 -8.78 9.86
C ALA A 199 10.55 -7.40 9.86
N TRP A 200 11.30 -6.36 9.50
CA TRP A 200 10.77 -5.01 9.34
C TRP A 200 9.73 -4.96 8.21
N ALA A 201 10.02 -5.51 7.04
CA ALA A 201 9.10 -5.52 5.90
C ALA A 201 7.78 -6.24 6.21
N TRP A 202 7.83 -7.41 6.87
CA TRP A 202 6.64 -8.11 7.36
C TRP A 202 5.86 -7.27 8.39
N SER A 203 6.57 -6.57 9.27
CA SER A 203 5.95 -5.71 10.28
C SER A 203 5.23 -4.51 9.66
N VAL A 204 5.79 -3.90 8.60
CA VAL A 204 5.11 -2.83 7.85
C VAL A 204 3.82 -3.36 7.21
N ARG A 205 3.86 -4.56 6.59
CA ARG A 205 2.67 -5.18 5.99
C ARG A 205 1.59 -5.50 7.03
N ALA A 206 1.99 -6.06 8.17
CA ALA A 206 1.06 -6.29 9.29
C ALA A 206 0.48 -4.98 9.81
N TYR A 207 1.29 -3.93 9.95
CA TYR A 207 0.85 -2.61 10.39
C TYR A 207 -0.18 -2.01 9.43
N GLU A 208 0.06 -2.09 8.11
CA GLU A 208 -0.90 -1.63 7.10
C GLU A 208 -2.26 -2.32 7.25
N GLU A 209 -2.29 -3.65 7.39
CA GLU A 209 -3.54 -4.40 7.53
C GLU A 209 -4.25 -4.15 8.85
N ILE A 210 -3.51 -4.06 9.96
CA ILE A 210 -4.09 -3.73 11.28
C ILE A 210 -4.70 -2.33 11.25
N MET A 211 -4.01 -1.35 10.66
CA MET A 211 -4.58 0.00 10.54
C MET A 211 -5.82 0.01 9.66
N THR A 212 -5.86 -0.74 8.55
CA THR A 212 -7.09 -0.89 7.76
C THR A 212 -8.23 -1.45 8.61
N LEU A 213 -7.96 -2.46 9.42
CA LEU A 213 -8.95 -3.08 10.28
C LEU A 213 -9.48 -2.12 11.37
N ILE A 214 -8.60 -1.27 11.91
CA ILE A 214 -8.97 -0.20 12.85
C ILE A 214 -9.82 0.87 12.15
N ASP A 215 -9.38 1.33 10.98
CA ASP A 215 -10.07 2.34 10.17
C ASP A 215 -11.47 1.86 9.75
N ASP A 216 -11.58 0.60 9.30
CA ASP A 216 -12.84 -0.03 8.92
C ASP A 216 -13.78 -0.12 10.13
N SER A 217 -13.27 -0.52 11.29
CA SER A 217 -14.06 -0.54 12.54
C SER A 217 -14.55 0.87 12.92
N GLY A 218 -13.74 1.91 12.72
CA GLY A 218 -14.16 3.29 12.94
C GLY A 218 -15.24 3.75 11.97
N ARG A 219 -15.07 3.45 10.67
CA ARG A 219 -16.02 3.82 9.60
C ARG A 219 -17.37 3.12 9.76
N THR A 220 -17.40 1.83 10.08
CA THR A 220 -18.66 1.10 10.35
C THR A 220 -19.40 1.69 11.55
N SER A 221 -18.67 2.16 12.55
CA SER A 221 -19.27 2.77 13.75
C SER A 221 -19.96 4.09 13.47
N LEU A 222 -19.39 4.92 12.59
CA LEU A 222 -20.04 6.16 12.14
C LEU A 222 -21.40 5.87 11.49
N PHE A 223 -21.48 4.80 10.69
CA PHE A 223 -22.74 4.35 10.08
C PHE A 223 -23.76 3.91 11.15
N PHE A 224 -23.34 3.12 12.14
CA PHE A 224 -24.24 2.70 13.23
C PHE A 224 -24.67 3.87 14.12
N PHE A 225 -23.79 4.82 14.41
CA PHE A 225 -24.17 6.02 15.17
C PHE A 225 -25.23 6.85 14.43
N ALA A 226 -25.10 6.98 13.10
CA ALA A 226 -26.11 7.65 12.29
C ALA A 226 -27.46 6.90 12.32
N LEU A 227 -27.46 5.57 12.41
CA LEU A 227 -28.67 4.75 12.50
C LEU A 227 -29.31 4.76 13.89
N ILE A 228 -28.53 4.88 14.96
CA ILE A 228 -29.03 4.97 16.34
C ILE A 228 -29.98 6.15 16.53
N ILE A 229 -29.77 7.27 15.83
CA ILE A 229 -30.56 8.49 16.00
C ILE A 229 -32.01 8.34 15.50
N PRO A 230 -32.29 7.95 14.24
CA PRO A 230 -33.64 7.67 13.79
C PRO A 230 -34.24 6.49 14.55
N THR A 231 -33.46 5.47 14.91
CA THR A 231 -33.95 4.37 15.75
C THR A 231 -34.40 4.87 17.12
N ALA A 232 -33.64 5.74 17.80
CA ALA A 232 -34.01 6.30 19.10
C ALA A 232 -35.29 7.13 19.01
N LEU A 233 -35.48 7.91 17.94
CA LEU A 233 -36.71 8.67 17.69
C LEU A 233 -37.92 7.74 17.51
N LEU A 234 -37.79 6.69 16.70
CA LEU A 234 -38.88 5.73 16.46
C LEU A 234 -39.19 4.90 17.72
N PHE A 235 -38.16 4.49 18.47
CA PHE A 235 -38.31 3.70 19.68
C PHE A 235 -38.96 4.51 20.82
N GLU A 236 -38.63 5.81 20.93
CA GLU A 236 -39.31 6.72 21.85
C GLU A 236 -40.80 6.82 21.53
N ARG A 237 -41.15 6.99 20.24
CA ARG A 237 -42.54 7.04 19.79
C ARG A 237 -43.29 5.72 20.01
N LEU A 238 -42.61 4.58 19.88
CA LEU A 238 -43.20 3.25 20.06
C LEU A 238 -43.51 2.92 21.53
N ILE A 239 -42.59 3.25 22.46
CA ILE A 239 -42.69 2.85 23.87
C ILE A 239 -43.31 3.94 24.75
N LEU A 240 -42.74 5.15 24.73
CA LEU A 240 -43.00 6.20 25.72
C LEU A 240 -44.04 7.22 25.24
N HIS A 241 -43.94 7.66 23.98
CA HIS A 241 -44.85 8.63 23.36
C HIS A 241 -45.02 9.92 24.20
N PHE A 242 -43.91 10.49 24.66
CA PHE A 242 -43.95 11.75 25.37
C PHE A 242 -44.00 12.94 24.40
N SER A 243 -44.38 14.11 24.92
CA SER A 243 -44.48 15.36 24.16
C SER A 243 -43.64 16.47 24.81
N GLY A 244 -43.20 17.43 23.99
CA GLY A 244 -42.41 18.58 24.44
C GLY A 244 -41.03 18.21 25.00
N LYS A 245 -40.58 18.89 26.06
CA LYS A 245 -39.23 18.70 26.64
C LYS A 245 -38.96 17.27 27.10
N ARG A 246 -39.98 16.58 27.62
CA ARG A 246 -39.87 15.18 28.07
C ARG A 246 -39.55 14.22 26.92
N GLN A 247 -40.04 14.53 25.72
CA GLN A 247 -39.74 13.77 24.51
C GLN A 247 -38.25 13.83 24.19
N VAL A 248 -37.68 15.03 24.13
CA VAL A 248 -36.27 15.24 23.80
C VAL A 248 -35.36 14.50 24.80
N ILE A 249 -35.63 14.63 26.09
CA ILE A 249 -34.88 13.93 27.14
C ILE A 249 -34.97 12.40 26.96
N SER A 250 -36.14 11.89 26.59
CA SER A 250 -36.35 10.45 26.41
C SER A 250 -35.65 9.90 25.17
N VAL A 251 -35.63 10.65 24.06
CA VAL A 251 -34.85 10.30 22.87
C VAL A 251 -33.36 10.25 23.20
N VAL A 252 -32.84 11.24 23.92
CA VAL A 252 -31.44 11.28 24.34
C VAL A 252 -31.11 10.09 25.24
N LEU A 253 -31.99 9.76 26.18
CA LEU A 253 -31.79 8.63 27.10
C LEU A 253 -31.83 7.28 26.38
N ILE A 254 -32.77 7.08 25.45
CA ILE A 254 -32.83 5.88 24.60
C ILE A 254 -31.60 5.78 23.71
N GLY A 255 -31.18 6.88 23.08
CA GLY A 255 -29.96 6.93 22.28
C GLY A 255 -28.71 6.58 23.09
N ALA A 256 -28.61 7.09 24.32
CA ALA A 256 -27.51 6.76 25.23
C ALA A 256 -27.50 5.25 25.61
N ILE A 257 -28.67 4.66 25.85
CA ILE A 257 -28.79 3.21 26.11
C ILE A 257 -28.38 2.40 24.87
N LEU A 258 -28.85 2.78 23.67
CA LEU A 258 -28.46 2.11 22.42
C LEU A 258 -26.95 2.22 22.15
N LEU A 259 -26.34 3.38 22.42
CA LEU A 259 -24.90 3.56 22.35
C LEU A 259 -24.15 2.70 23.37
N LEU A 260 -24.69 2.53 24.57
CA LEU A 260 -24.12 1.66 25.59
C LEU A 260 -24.20 0.18 25.16
N PHE A 261 -25.31 -0.27 24.59
CA PHE A 261 -25.37 -1.61 24.00
C PHE A 261 -24.39 -1.78 22.84
N PHE A 262 -24.27 -0.76 21.98
CA PHE A 262 -23.32 -0.77 20.88
C PHE A 262 -21.87 -0.86 21.37
N SER A 263 -21.51 -0.19 22.47
CA SER A 263 -20.14 -0.23 23.01
C SER A 263 -19.73 -1.61 23.55
N LEU A 264 -20.70 -2.44 23.95
CA LEU A 264 -20.47 -3.81 24.40
C LEU A 264 -20.27 -4.79 23.25
N VAL A 265 -21.00 -4.59 22.14
CA VAL A 265 -21.00 -5.49 20.98
C VAL A 265 -19.91 -5.11 19.98
N HIS A 266 -19.72 -3.82 19.73
CA HIS A 266 -18.81 -3.31 18.72
C HIS A 266 -17.60 -2.63 19.36
N PRO A 267 -16.37 -3.07 19.06
CA PRO A 267 -15.20 -2.66 19.83
C PRO A 267 -14.66 -1.28 19.46
N ALA A 268 -15.17 -0.67 18.39
CA ALA A 268 -14.66 0.60 17.86
C ALA A 268 -14.68 1.77 18.84
N LEU A 269 -15.71 1.85 19.71
CA LEU A 269 -15.82 2.93 20.70
C LEU A 269 -14.66 2.97 21.70
N THR A 270 -13.84 1.93 21.73
CA THR A 270 -12.66 1.94 22.57
C THR A 270 -11.37 1.53 21.83
N ILE A 271 -11.45 1.08 20.58
CA ILE A 271 -10.27 0.95 19.70
C ILE A 271 -9.89 2.31 19.11
N MET A 272 -10.87 3.15 18.75
CA MET A 272 -10.59 4.46 18.22
C MET A 272 -9.97 5.35 19.30
N THR A 273 -8.85 5.99 18.98
CA THR A 273 -8.14 6.89 19.88
C THR A 273 -9.03 8.03 20.39
N ASN A 274 -10.03 8.47 19.60
CA ASN A 274 -10.97 9.50 19.99
C ASN A 274 -12.39 9.26 19.45
N SER A 275 -13.11 8.32 20.06
CA SER A 275 -14.51 8.03 19.72
C SER A 275 -15.48 9.17 20.04
N ILE A 276 -15.18 10.00 21.04
CA ILE A 276 -16.04 11.11 21.45
C ILE A 276 -16.11 12.16 20.34
N MET A 277 -14.98 12.50 19.72
CA MET A 277 -14.95 13.43 18.60
C MET A 277 -15.78 12.95 17.40
N ALA A 278 -15.80 11.65 17.14
CA ALA A 278 -16.65 11.08 16.10
C ALA A 278 -18.14 11.29 16.38
N ILE A 279 -18.58 11.10 17.64
CA ILE A 279 -19.96 11.35 18.07
C ILE A 279 -20.30 12.84 17.97
N ILE A 280 -19.42 13.73 18.45
CA ILE A 280 -19.61 15.18 18.36
C ILE A 280 -19.71 15.62 16.90
N GLY A 281 -18.84 15.10 16.03
CA GLY A 281 -18.87 15.38 14.60
C GLY A 281 -20.17 14.95 13.94
N LEU A 282 -20.72 13.78 14.31
CA LEU A 282 -22.03 13.34 13.82
C LEU A 282 -23.16 14.25 14.30
N ILE A 283 -23.17 14.64 15.58
CA ILE A 283 -24.18 15.56 16.12
C ILE A 283 -24.10 16.91 15.41
N ALA A 284 -22.90 17.44 15.20
CA ALA A 284 -22.69 18.67 14.45
C ALA A 284 -23.16 18.56 12.99
N PHE A 285 -22.90 17.41 12.34
CA PHE A 285 -23.36 17.15 10.98
C PHE A 285 -24.90 17.08 10.88
N ILE A 286 -25.57 16.49 11.88
CA ILE A 286 -27.03 16.44 11.93
C ILE A 286 -27.62 17.82 12.20
N LEU A 287 -27.00 18.60 13.09
CA LEU A 287 -27.39 20.00 13.31
C LEU A 287 -27.25 20.79 12.01
N PHE A 288 -26.16 20.57 11.25
CA PHE A 288 -25.97 21.17 9.93
C PHE A 288 -27.09 20.76 8.96
N ILE A 289 -27.42 19.47 8.82
CA ILE A 289 -28.54 19.00 7.98
C ILE A 289 -29.86 19.66 8.39
N PHE A 290 -30.14 19.74 9.70
CA PHE A 290 -31.36 20.36 10.21
C PHE A 290 -31.42 21.85 9.84
N THR A 291 -30.35 22.60 10.09
CA THR A 291 -30.27 24.03 9.73
C THR A 291 -30.37 24.27 8.22
N ALA A 292 -29.70 23.44 7.42
CA ALA A 292 -29.80 23.47 5.96
C ALA A 292 -31.23 23.15 5.48
N GLY A 293 -31.92 22.21 6.14
CA GLY A 293 -33.32 21.88 5.86
C GLY A 293 -34.27 23.03 6.15
N VAL A 294 -34.11 23.73 7.28
CA VAL A 294 -34.89 24.93 7.62
C VAL A 294 -34.65 26.04 6.59
N LEU A 295 -33.38 26.26 6.21
CA LEU A 295 -33.03 27.24 5.18
C LEU A 295 -33.63 26.88 3.81
N ALA A 296 -33.63 25.60 3.45
CA ALA A 296 -34.23 25.11 2.21
C ALA A 296 -35.76 25.30 2.21
N ASP A 297 -36.44 25.04 3.33
CA ASP A 297 -37.88 25.28 3.49
C ASP A 297 -38.22 26.76 3.33
N GLU A 298 -37.44 27.64 3.96
CA GLU A 298 -37.63 29.08 3.84
C GLU A 298 -37.38 29.57 2.41
N THR A 299 -36.34 29.07 1.77
CA THR A 299 -36.05 29.34 0.34
C THR A 299 -37.20 28.88 -0.55
N GLN A 300 -37.78 27.70 -0.28
CA GLN A 300 -38.95 27.24 -1.02
C GLN A 300 -40.17 28.14 -0.79
N LYS A 301 -40.42 28.61 0.44
CA LYS A 301 -41.50 29.57 0.71
C LYS A 301 -41.30 30.87 -0.06
N SER A 302 -40.08 31.43 -0.06
CA SER A 302 -39.76 32.63 -0.83
C SER A 302 -39.96 32.42 -2.33
N LEU A 303 -39.49 31.29 -2.89
CA LEU A 303 -39.70 30.94 -4.30
C LEU A 303 -41.19 30.78 -4.62
N ARG A 304 -41.98 30.21 -3.72
CA ARG A 304 -43.44 30.09 -3.89
C ARG A 304 -44.12 31.45 -3.89
N GLU A 305 -43.75 32.35 -2.99
CA GLU A 305 -44.31 33.70 -2.96
C GLU A 305 -44.06 34.45 -4.29
N ILE A 306 -42.85 34.29 -4.85
CA ILE A 306 -42.52 34.83 -6.18
C ILE A 306 -43.36 34.14 -7.27
N SER A 307 -43.46 32.81 -7.22
CA SER A 307 -44.25 32.04 -8.18
C SER A 307 -45.73 32.43 -8.16
N TYR A 308 -46.33 32.65 -6.99
CA TYR A 308 -47.72 33.08 -6.85
C TYR A 308 -47.94 34.49 -7.40
N LYS A 309 -46.98 35.40 -7.21
CA LYS A 309 -47.01 36.76 -7.81
C LYS A 309 -46.95 36.73 -9.33
N LEU A 310 -46.25 35.76 -9.94
CA LEU A 310 -46.06 35.69 -11.39
C LEU A 310 -47.11 34.83 -12.13
N LEU A 311 -47.54 33.71 -11.54
CA LEU A 311 -48.35 32.68 -12.22
C LEU A 311 -49.78 32.52 -11.65
N GLY A 312 -50.10 33.17 -10.53
CA GLY A 312 -51.39 33.03 -9.85
C GLY A 312 -51.57 31.72 -9.08
N TYR A 313 -52.67 31.61 -8.32
CA TYR A 313 -52.98 30.47 -7.44
C TYR A 313 -53.55 29.28 -8.24
N HIS A 314 -52.71 28.49 -8.90
CA HIS A 314 -53.16 27.29 -9.65
C HIS A 314 -52.26 26.05 -9.44
N THR A 315 -51.86 25.76 -8.21
CA THR A 315 -51.21 24.47 -7.88
C THR A 315 -51.85 23.83 -6.65
N ILE A 316 -52.34 22.59 -6.81
CA ILE A 316 -52.80 21.76 -5.70
C ILE A 316 -51.56 21.35 -4.90
N GLU A 317 -51.50 21.83 -3.67
CA GLU A 317 -50.47 21.47 -2.71
C GLU A 317 -50.62 20.00 -2.31
N THR A 318 -49.60 19.20 -2.60
CA THR A 318 -49.34 18.00 -1.82
C THR A 318 -47.99 18.20 -1.15
N GLY A 319 -48.01 18.57 0.13
CA GLY A 319 -46.81 18.60 0.96
C GLY A 319 -46.27 17.18 1.07
N ARG A 320 -45.40 16.78 0.15
CA ARG A 320 -44.82 15.42 0.09
C ARG A 320 -44.15 15.04 1.41
N VAL A 321 -43.53 16.01 2.08
CA VAL A 321 -42.91 15.85 3.40
C VAL A 321 -43.96 15.63 4.49
N GLY A 322 -45.05 16.40 4.48
CA GLY A 322 -46.16 16.25 5.43
C GLY A 322 -46.81 14.86 5.36
N LEU A 323 -47.05 14.35 4.15
CA LEU A 323 -47.57 13.00 3.92
C LEU A 323 -46.66 11.90 4.47
N ILE A 324 -45.34 12.04 4.35
CA ILE A 324 -44.37 11.08 4.90
C ILE A 324 -44.35 11.12 6.43
N THR A 325 -44.41 12.32 7.03
CA THR A 325 -44.41 12.46 8.49
C THR A 325 -45.69 11.93 9.14
N THR A 326 -46.85 12.14 8.51
CA THR A 326 -48.12 11.58 8.98
C THR A 326 -48.14 10.06 8.78
N ALA A 327 -47.64 9.56 7.65
CA ALA A 327 -47.48 8.12 7.44
C ALA A 327 -46.63 7.46 8.53
N LEU A 328 -45.43 7.97 8.81
CA LEU A 328 -44.56 7.46 9.89
C LEU A 328 -45.25 7.47 11.26
N THR A 329 -45.98 8.53 11.58
CA THR A 329 -46.68 8.65 12.87
C THR A 329 -47.80 7.60 12.96
N VAL A 330 -48.59 7.45 11.91
CA VAL A 330 -49.67 6.45 11.83
C VAL A 330 -49.11 5.03 11.91
N SER A 331 -47.98 4.75 11.25
CA SER A 331 -47.32 3.44 11.31
C SER A 331 -46.89 3.07 12.73
N VAL A 332 -46.24 3.98 13.45
CA VAL A 332 -45.80 3.74 14.84
C VAL A 332 -46.98 3.56 15.79
N GLU A 333 -48.04 4.37 15.63
CA GLU A 333 -49.23 4.26 16.47
C GLU A 333 -49.96 2.93 16.27
N ASN A 334 -49.96 2.44 15.04
CA ASN A 334 -50.49 1.14 14.70
C ASN A 334 -49.69 -0.03 15.30
N MET A 335 -48.35 0.03 15.30
CA MET A 335 -47.50 -0.94 15.98
C MET A 335 -47.83 -0.99 17.48
N ARG A 336 -48.02 0.19 18.09
CA ARG A 336 -48.36 0.31 19.51
C ARG A 336 -49.77 -0.21 19.83
N ARG A 337 -50.73 -0.11 18.89
CA ARG A 337 -52.06 -0.68 19.06
C ARG A 337 -52.02 -2.21 19.12
N ARG A 338 -51.07 -2.85 18.46
CA ARG A 338 -50.93 -4.33 18.34
C ARG A 338 -49.66 -4.86 19.01
N LYS A 339 -49.43 -4.46 20.26
CA LYS A 339 -48.20 -4.71 21.05
C LYS A 339 -47.67 -6.14 20.99
N PHE A 340 -48.53 -7.14 21.17
CA PHE A 340 -48.11 -8.55 21.22
C PHE A 340 -47.55 -9.02 19.87
N ARG A 341 -48.20 -8.65 18.78
CA ARG A 341 -47.73 -8.96 17.44
C ARG A 341 -46.41 -8.25 17.15
N THR A 342 -46.34 -6.95 17.39
CA THR A 342 -45.11 -6.16 17.16
C THR A 342 -43.92 -6.70 17.95
N LEU A 343 -44.15 -7.15 19.19
CA LEU A 343 -43.11 -7.79 20.00
C LEU A 343 -42.66 -9.12 19.37
N LEU A 344 -43.58 -10.00 18.97
CA LEU A 344 -43.25 -11.28 18.34
C LEU A 344 -42.50 -11.09 17.02
N THR A 345 -42.91 -10.12 16.18
CA THR A 345 -42.23 -9.83 14.92
C THR A 345 -40.83 -9.26 15.17
N LEU A 346 -40.68 -8.37 16.16
CA LEU A 346 -39.38 -7.83 16.54
C LEU A 346 -38.44 -8.92 17.08
N ILE A 347 -38.91 -9.79 17.97
CA ILE A 347 -38.13 -10.93 18.49
C ILE A 347 -37.71 -11.85 17.35
N ASN A 348 -38.61 -12.15 16.42
CA ASN A 348 -38.31 -12.99 15.26
C ASN A 348 -37.24 -12.35 14.38
N LEU A 349 -37.38 -11.07 14.03
CA LEU A 349 -36.36 -10.33 13.25
C LEU A 349 -35.01 -10.28 13.98
N ILE A 350 -35.00 -9.98 15.29
CA ILE A 350 -33.78 -9.99 16.11
C ILE A 350 -33.14 -11.39 16.10
N THR A 351 -33.93 -12.46 16.22
CA THR A 351 -33.43 -13.84 16.26
C THR A 351 -32.84 -14.24 14.91
N VAL A 352 -33.51 -13.91 13.80
CA VAL A 352 -33.01 -14.16 12.45
C VAL A 352 -31.72 -13.37 12.20
N SER A 353 -31.69 -12.08 12.54
CA SER A 353 -30.49 -11.26 12.40
C SER A 353 -29.34 -11.74 13.30
N PHE A 354 -29.63 -12.16 14.53
CA PHE A 354 -28.66 -12.73 15.45
C PHE A 354 -28.11 -14.05 14.94
N ALA A 355 -28.97 -14.96 14.47
CA ALA A 355 -28.55 -16.23 13.89
C ALA A 355 -27.67 -16.01 12.66
N LEU A 356 -28.08 -15.10 11.76
CA LEU A 356 -27.30 -14.75 10.57
C LEU A 356 -25.92 -14.21 10.97
N THR A 357 -25.86 -13.23 11.87
CA THR A 357 -24.60 -12.60 12.30
C THR A 357 -23.69 -13.56 13.09
N ALA A 358 -24.25 -14.42 13.93
CA ALA A 358 -23.49 -15.41 14.69
C ALA A 358 -22.88 -16.51 13.81
N LEU A 359 -23.54 -16.85 12.70
CA LEU A 359 -23.08 -17.89 11.76
C LEU A 359 -22.26 -17.31 10.58
N THR A 360 -22.30 -15.99 10.37
CA THR A 360 -21.42 -15.33 9.40
C THR A 360 -20.00 -15.17 9.96
N SER A 361 -19.12 -16.12 9.67
CA SER A 361 -17.68 -15.96 9.89
C SER A 361 -16.97 -15.57 8.59
N ILE A 362 -17.07 -14.29 8.23
CA ILE A 362 -16.36 -13.72 7.08
C ILE A 362 -15.11 -12.99 7.60
N SER A 363 -13.93 -13.52 7.31
CA SER A 363 -12.67 -12.84 7.62
C SER A 363 -12.08 -12.26 6.33
N PRO A 364 -11.61 -10.99 6.33
CA PRO A 364 -10.77 -10.49 5.25
C PRO A 364 -9.46 -11.28 5.23
N TYR A 365 -9.06 -11.70 4.03
CA TYR A 365 -7.82 -12.45 3.79
C TYR A 365 -7.12 -11.87 2.57
N VAL A 366 -5.87 -11.42 2.77
CA VAL A 366 -5.02 -10.98 1.66
C VAL A 366 -4.20 -12.19 1.23
N GLY A 367 -4.62 -12.80 0.14
CA GLY A 367 -3.99 -13.97 -0.45
C GLY A 367 -3.20 -13.65 -1.71
N ILE A 368 -2.52 -14.67 -2.24
CA ILE A 368 -1.81 -14.58 -3.51
C ILE A 368 -2.50 -15.49 -4.51
N LYS A 369 -2.82 -14.92 -5.68
CA LYS A 369 -3.36 -15.63 -6.81
C LYS A 369 -2.30 -15.75 -7.89
N TYR A 370 -2.07 -16.97 -8.36
CA TYR A 370 -1.23 -17.24 -9.52
C TYR A 370 -2.03 -17.03 -10.79
N VAL A 371 -1.56 -16.10 -11.63
CA VAL A 371 -2.14 -15.83 -12.95
C VAL A 371 -1.23 -16.45 -14.00
N PRO A 372 -1.70 -17.43 -14.81
CA PRO A 372 -0.87 -18.04 -15.84
C PRO A 372 -0.54 -17.03 -16.93
N GLN A 373 0.70 -17.02 -17.42
CA GLN A 373 1.13 -16.15 -18.52
C GLN A 373 1.00 -16.81 -19.90
N GLY A 374 0.81 -18.13 -19.96
CA GLY A 374 0.71 -18.86 -21.23
C GLY A 374 2.03 -18.96 -22.00
N THR A 375 3.18 -18.82 -21.33
CA THR A 375 4.51 -18.98 -21.93
C THR A 375 5.35 -20.00 -21.17
N PHE A 376 6.25 -20.69 -21.89
CA PHE A 376 7.20 -21.61 -21.28
C PHE A 376 8.28 -20.84 -20.51
N PRO A 377 8.58 -21.19 -19.25
CA PRO A 377 9.59 -20.51 -18.46
C PRO A 377 11.01 -20.83 -18.97
N ALA A 378 11.86 -19.80 -19.08
CA ALA A 378 13.26 -19.96 -19.48
C ALA A 378 14.10 -20.78 -18.47
N TYR A 379 13.68 -20.83 -17.21
CA TYR A 379 14.30 -21.62 -16.15
C TYR A 379 13.29 -21.94 -15.04
N SER A 380 13.55 -22.95 -14.23
CA SER A 380 12.76 -23.19 -13.02
C SER A 380 13.27 -22.28 -11.89
N GLY A 381 12.41 -21.42 -11.38
CA GLY A 381 12.82 -20.41 -10.41
C GLY A 381 11.81 -19.29 -10.19
N ILE A 382 12.28 -18.23 -9.55
CA ILE A 382 11.48 -17.04 -9.25
C ILE A 382 12.21 -15.82 -9.85
N LEU A 383 11.47 -14.91 -10.46
CA LEU A 383 11.98 -13.62 -10.95
C LEU A 383 11.20 -12.51 -10.28
N ILE A 384 11.93 -11.57 -9.71
CA ILE A 384 11.38 -10.35 -9.13
C ILE A 384 11.69 -9.22 -10.08
N LYS A 385 10.65 -8.60 -10.62
CA LYS A 385 10.77 -7.54 -11.63
C LYS A 385 9.57 -6.62 -11.54
N ASN A 386 9.81 -5.32 -11.47
CA ASN A 386 8.72 -4.35 -11.46
C ASN A 386 8.50 -3.82 -12.88
N GLY A 387 7.25 -3.85 -13.37
CA GLY A 387 6.90 -3.38 -14.71
C GLY A 387 7.85 -3.89 -15.82
N ILE A 388 8.45 -2.96 -16.55
CA ILE A 388 9.47 -3.22 -17.58
C ILE A 388 10.89 -2.80 -17.14
N SER A 389 11.08 -2.56 -15.83
CA SER A 389 12.36 -2.17 -15.22
C SER A 389 12.97 -0.87 -15.76
N VAL A 390 12.14 0.11 -16.15
CA VAL A 390 12.62 1.43 -16.59
C VAL A 390 12.25 2.56 -15.61
N PRO A 391 13.12 3.56 -15.43
CA PRO A 391 12.78 4.79 -14.73
C PRO A 391 11.56 5.51 -15.31
N THR A 392 10.79 6.25 -14.52
CA THR A 392 11.07 6.69 -13.14
C THR A 392 10.35 5.88 -12.04
N SER A 393 9.58 4.85 -12.39
CA SER A 393 8.73 4.14 -11.42
C SER A 393 9.08 2.66 -11.21
N ASP A 394 9.66 2.01 -12.21
CA ASP A 394 9.70 0.55 -12.30
C ASP A 394 11.04 -0.06 -11.87
N ILE A 395 11.91 0.74 -11.22
CA ILE A 395 13.21 0.26 -10.73
C ILE A 395 13.10 -0.51 -9.41
N LEU A 396 14.07 -1.38 -9.14
CA LEU A 396 14.27 -2.01 -7.83
C LEU A 396 15.41 -1.34 -7.08
N GLY A 397 15.31 -1.31 -5.76
CA GLY A 397 16.37 -0.77 -4.91
C GLY A 397 17.52 -1.76 -4.68
N PRO A 398 18.74 -1.27 -4.41
CA PRO A 398 19.88 -2.14 -4.06
C PRO A 398 19.57 -3.07 -2.88
N ARG A 399 18.82 -2.55 -1.89
CA ARG A 399 18.43 -3.26 -0.67
C ARG A 399 17.36 -4.34 -0.90
N THR A 400 16.69 -4.34 -2.05
CA THR A 400 15.77 -5.42 -2.43
C THR A 400 16.54 -6.74 -2.51
N THR A 401 17.77 -6.72 -3.00
CA THR A 401 18.61 -7.92 -3.08
C THR A 401 18.96 -8.49 -1.71
N ASP A 402 19.10 -7.63 -0.69
CA ASP A 402 19.38 -8.00 0.70
C ASP A 402 18.15 -8.63 1.36
N ILE A 403 16.97 -8.06 1.13
CA ILE A 403 15.67 -8.59 1.62
C ILE A 403 15.38 -9.95 0.99
N VAL A 404 15.57 -10.09 -0.33
CA VAL A 404 15.36 -11.34 -1.05
C VAL A 404 16.30 -12.43 -0.54
N ARG A 405 17.59 -12.12 -0.35
CA ARG A 405 18.55 -13.04 0.29
C ARG A 405 18.11 -13.44 1.70
N GLY A 406 17.55 -12.52 2.48
CA GLY A 406 17.02 -12.81 3.82
C GLY A 406 15.85 -13.80 3.84
N ILE A 407 14.98 -13.79 2.82
CA ILE A 407 13.81 -14.69 2.71
C ILE A 407 14.20 -16.05 2.14
N VAL A 408 15.00 -16.04 1.08
CA VAL A 408 15.42 -17.26 0.36
C VAL A 408 16.42 -18.08 1.18
N GLY A 409 17.31 -17.40 1.92
CA GLY A 409 18.40 -18.05 2.66
C GLY A 409 19.39 -18.75 1.73
N GLU A 410 19.96 -19.86 2.19
CA GLU A 410 20.96 -20.66 1.46
C GLU A 410 20.35 -21.71 0.51
N GLU A 411 19.01 -21.76 0.39
CA GLU A 411 18.30 -22.78 -0.42
C GLU A 411 18.41 -22.51 -1.93
N ALA A 412 18.64 -21.26 -2.34
CA ALA A 412 18.71 -20.86 -3.74
C ALA A 412 19.73 -19.74 -3.95
N ILE A 413 20.27 -19.66 -5.17
CA ILE A 413 21.18 -18.59 -5.57
C ILE A 413 20.34 -17.37 -5.97
N VAL A 414 20.57 -16.25 -5.30
CA VAL A 414 20.01 -14.94 -5.66
C VAL A 414 20.97 -14.23 -6.61
N MET A 415 20.50 -13.99 -7.84
CA MET A 415 21.23 -13.37 -8.94
C MET A 415 20.58 -12.04 -9.33
N PRO A 416 20.98 -10.93 -8.69
CA PRO A 416 20.51 -9.62 -9.06
C PRO A 416 21.18 -9.13 -10.35
N ARG A 417 20.44 -8.35 -11.14
CA ARG A 417 20.89 -7.79 -12.40
C ARG A 417 20.68 -6.29 -12.40
N ALA A 418 21.73 -5.56 -12.76
CA ALA A 418 21.71 -4.11 -12.82
C ALA A 418 21.68 -3.63 -14.27
N TRP A 419 20.91 -2.59 -14.56
CA TRP A 419 20.95 -1.91 -15.84
C TRP A 419 21.65 -0.56 -15.66
N TYR A 420 22.67 -0.34 -16.48
CA TYR A 420 23.38 0.92 -16.55
C TYR A 420 23.22 1.54 -17.94
N TYR A 421 22.77 2.78 -17.97
CA TYR A 421 22.67 3.57 -19.19
C TYR A 421 23.68 4.71 -19.10
N PRO A 422 24.55 4.94 -20.10
CA PRO A 422 25.46 6.08 -20.10
C PRO A 422 24.71 7.41 -20.22
N SER A 423 25.43 8.53 -20.05
CA SER A 423 24.86 9.87 -20.24
C SER A 423 24.40 10.08 -21.69
N SER A 424 23.30 10.83 -21.85
CA SER A 424 22.76 11.19 -23.16
C SER A 424 23.60 12.32 -23.80
N ILE A 425 23.93 12.19 -25.09
CA ILE A 425 24.61 13.21 -25.88
C ILE A 425 23.56 13.91 -26.75
N GLY A 426 23.29 15.18 -26.47
CA GLY A 426 22.30 15.99 -27.20
C GLY A 426 22.86 16.64 -28.48
N PRO A 427 21.99 17.18 -29.35
CA PRO A 427 20.53 17.11 -29.29
C PRO A 427 19.92 15.88 -30.00
N ASN A 428 20.69 15.08 -30.76
CA ASN A 428 20.15 13.99 -31.61
C ASN A 428 20.87 12.63 -31.50
N VAL A 429 21.87 12.49 -30.62
CA VAL A 429 22.64 11.23 -30.53
C VAL A 429 21.99 10.28 -29.51
N GLY A 430 21.48 10.83 -28.41
CA GLY A 430 20.83 10.06 -27.36
C GLY A 430 21.85 9.36 -26.45
N VAL A 431 21.41 8.29 -25.79
CA VAL A 431 22.18 7.57 -24.77
C VAL A 431 23.24 6.69 -25.41
N VAL A 432 24.50 7.12 -25.41
CA VAL A 432 25.61 6.36 -26.01
C VAL A 432 26.92 6.63 -25.27
N THR A 433 27.79 5.63 -25.22
CA THR A 433 29.19 5.80 -24.80
C THR A 433 30.12 5.03 -25.72
N ARG A 434 31.40 5.38 -25.70
CA ARG A 434 32.43 4.81 -26.57
C ARG A 434 33.37 3.93 -25.75
N LEU A 435 33.54 2.70 -26.20
CA LEU A 435 34.62 1.82 -25.79
C LEU A 435 35.87 2.19 -26.59
N SER A 436 37.02 2.22 -25.93
CA SER A 436 38.32 2.43 -26.58
C SER A 436 39.34 1.42 -26.08
N ALA A 437 40.27 1.01 -26.95
CA ALA A 437 41.39 0.17 -26.54
C ALA A 437 42.36 1.00 -25.68
N VAL A 438 42.91 0.42 -24.62
CA VAL A 438 43.98 1.09 -23.84
C VAL A 438 45.20 1.36 -24.74
N ASP A 439 45.55 0.39 -25.58
CA ASP A 439 46.72 0.45 -26.47
C ASP A 439 46.51 1.38 -27.67
N ASN A 440 45.26 1.62 -28.08
CA ASN A 440 44.95 2.45 -29.23
C ASN A 440 43.63 3.22 -29.08
N LYS A 441 43.73 4.46 -28.57
CA LYS A 441 42.57 5.35 -28.36
C LYS A 441 41.90 5.83 -29.65
N THR A 442 42.46 5.56 -30.83
CA THR A 442 41.85 5.99 -32.12
C THR A 442 40.71 5.08 -32.56
N LEU A 443 40.73 3.81 -32.15
CA LEU A 443 39.64 2.87 -32.42
C LEU A 443 38.58 3.00 -31.33
N SER A 444 37.35 3.30 -31.73
CA SER A 444 36.23 3.43 -30.82
C SER A 444 35.00 2.67 -31.28
N TYR A 445 34.29 2.05 -30.35
CA TYR A 445 33.05 1.32 -30.60
C TYR A 445 31.93 1.89 -29.74
N SER A 446 30.75 2.10 -30.31
CA SER A 446 29.64 2.74 -29.60
C SER A 446 28.72 1.70 -28.97
N ILE A 447 28.40 1.90 -27.69
CA ILE A 447 27.45 1.08 -26.92
C ILE A 447 26.42 1.97 -26.24
N ASN A 448 25.25 1.42 -25.94
CA ASN A 448 24.10 2.17 -25.44
C ASN A 448 23.68 1.79 -24.02
N ALA A 449 24.14 0.66 -23.51
CA ALA A 449 23.92 0.27 -22.12
C ALA A 449 25.01 -0.72 -21.67
N ALA A 450 25.12 -0.89 -20.36
CA ALA A 450 25.83 -2.00 -19.75
C ALA A 450 24.87 -2.85 -18.90
N LEU A 451 25.01 -4.17 -18.99
CA LEU A 451 24.30 -5.15 -18.18
C LEU A 451 25.23 -5.59 -17.03
N GLY A 452 24.86 -5.27 -15.80
CA GLY A 452 25.57 -5.66 -14.60
C GLY A 452 25.12 -7.02 -14.12
N LEU A 453 26.02 -8.01 -14.13
CA LEU A 453 25.74 -9.39 -13.69
C LEU A 453 26.68 -9.82 -12.57
N THR A 454 26.21 -10.72 -11.71
CA THR A 454 27.11 -11.45 -10.80
C THR A 454 27.95 -12.44 -11.60
N PRO A 455 29.18 -12.78 -11.15
CA PRO A 455 30.01 -13.77 -11.85
C PRO A 455 29.30 -15.11 -12.09
N GLN A 456 28.49 -15.56 -11.13
CA GLN A 456 27.72 -16.80 -11.23
C GLN A 456 26.62 -16.70 -12.31
N ASP A 457 25.87 -15.59 -12.34
CA ASP A 457 24.82 -15.37 -13.36
C ASP A 457 25.43 -15.22 -14.76
N ALA A 458 26.56 -14.51 -14.88
CA ALA A 458 27.28 -14.37 -16.13
C ALA A 458 27.78 -15.72 -16.67
N TYR A 459 28.36 -16.57 -15.82
CA TYR A 459 28.78 -17.91 -16.21
C TYR A 459 27.60 -18.76 -16.69
N LEU A 460 26.49 -18.72 -15.95
CA LEU A 460 25.29 -19.51 -16.25
C LEU A 460 24.56 -19.07 -17.52
N LEU A 461 24.59 -17.78 -17.83
CA LEU A 461 23.94 -17.23 -19.01
C LEU A 461 24.83 -17.32 -20.26
N PHE A 462 26.13 -17.05 -20.14
CA PHE A 462 27.02 -16.85 -21.28
C PHE A 462 27.91 -18.05 -21.61
N SER A 463 27.91 -19.13 -20.82
CA SER A 463 28.75 -20.32 -21.08
C SER A 463 28.70 -20.81 -22.52
N ASP A 464 27.51 -20.81 -23.12
CA ASP A 464 27.26 -21.39 -24.44
C ASP A 464 27.46 -20.38 -25.59
N TYR A 465 27.63 -19.10 -25.25
CA TYR A 465 27.70 -17.99 -26.21
C TYR A 465 29.09 -17.35 -26.31
N LEU A 466 30.02 -17.71 -25.41
CA LEU A 466 31.37 -17.16 -25.36
C LEU A 466 32.32 -17.91 -26.30
N ALA A 467 33.12 -17.15 -27.06
CA ALA A 467 34.24 -17.70 -27.82
C ALA A 467 35.42 -18.03 -26.88
N PRO A 468 36.05 -19.21 -26.99
CA PRO A 468 37.26 -19.53 -26.24
C PRO A 468 38.45 -18.69 -26.74
N PRO A 469 39.41 -18.29 -25.87
CA PRO A 469 39.52 -18.61 -24.44
C PRO A 469 38.62 -17.75 -23.55
N ILE A 470 38.13 -18.34 -22.44
CA ILE A 470 37.36 -17.62 -21.40
C ILE A 470 38.25 -17.46 -20.17
N LEU A 471 38.43 -16.22 -19.72
CA LEU A 471 39.14 -15.94 -18.48
C LEU A 471 38.18 -16.03 -17.28
N PRO A 472 38.69 -16.44 -16.10
CA PRO A 472 37.87 -16.46 -14.91
C PRO A 472 37.41 -15.04 -14.55
N LEU A 473 36.13 -14.90 -14.23
CA LEU A 473 35.46 -13.65 -13.87
C LEU A 473 35.83 -13.23 -12.43
N ILE A 474 37.10 -12.88 -12.22
CA ILE A 474 37.68 -12.55 -10.92
C ILE A 474 38.00 -11.05 -10.87
N GLY A 475 37.63 -10.42 -9.75
CA GLY A 475 37.89 -8.99 -9.48
C GLY A 475 36.73 -8.08 -9.91
N GLU A 476 36.91 -6.79 -9.68
CA GLU A 476 35.86 -5.78 -9.81
C GLU A 476 35.71 -5.20 -11.23
N ASN A 477 36.67 -5.44 -12.13
CA ASN A 477 36.73 -4.78 -13.44
C ASN A 477 36.90 -5.77 -14.60
N TRP A 478 36.07 -6.81 -14.67
CA TRP A 478 35.97 -7.67 -15.86
C TRP A 478 34.86 -7.19 -16.80
N CYS A 479 34.96 -7.51 -18.09
CA CYS A 479 33.85 -7.26 -19.02
C CYS A 479 33.71 -8.35 -20.08
N LEU A 480 32.48 -8.54 -20.56
CA LEU A 480 32.19 -9.32 -21.77
C LEU A 480 31.73 -8.38 -22.87
N ILE A 481 32.33 -8.50 -24.06
CA ILE A 481 32.06 -7.65 -25.22
C ILE A 481 31.51 -8.47 -26.39
N PRO A 482 30.72 -7.87 -27.29
CA PRO A 482 30.28 -8.55 -28.50
C PRO A 482 31.44 -8.74 -29.48
N ASP A 483 31.34 -9.76 -30.34
CA ASP A 483 32.32 -10.02 -31.39
C ASP A 483 32.47 -8.83 -32.37
N SER A 484 31.39 -8.08 -32.61
CA SER A 484 31.41 -6.82 -33.38
C SER A 484 32.32 -5.77 -32.75
N ALA A 485 32.31 -5.63 -31.42
CA ALA A 485 33.17 -4.68 -30.70
C ALA A 485 34.63 -5.16 -30.70
N ALA A 486 34.87 -6.45 -30.51
CA ALA A 486 36.21 -7.03 -30.54
C ALA A 486 36.89 -6.82 -31.91
N LYS A 487 36.16 -7.05 -33.02
CA LYS A 487 36.64 -6.81 -34.38
C LYS A 487 36.90 -5.33 -34.66
N ALA A 488 36.00 -4.44 -34.23
CA ALA A 488 36.14 -3.00 -34.46
C ALA A 488 37.31 -2.38 -33.66
N LEU A 489 37.57 -2.87 -32.46
CA LEU A 489 38.65 -2.38 -31.59
C LEU A 489 39.98 -3.13 -31.81
N ASN A 490 39.98 -4.23 -32.56
CA ASN A 490 41.12 -5.14 -32.75
C ASN A 490 41.68 -5.68 -31.41
N ILE A 491 40.78 -6.18 -30.55
CA ILE A 491 41.09 -6.62 -29.18
C ILE A 491 40.78 -8.10 -29.00
N GLU A 492 41.68 -8.79 -28.30
CA GLU A 492 41.56 -10.19 -27.90
C GLU A 492 41.27 -10.32 -26.40
N VAL A 493 40.85 -11.51 -25.97
CA VAL A 493 40.59 -11.81 -24.56
C VAL A 493 41.87 -11.61 -23.73
N GLY A 494 41.73 -10.95 -22.57
CA GLY A 494 42.83 -10.65 -21.63
C GLY A 494 43.40 -9.25 -21.74
N LYS A 495 43.12 -8.52 -22.82
CA LYS A 495 43.46 -7.09 -22.96
C LYS A 495 42.49 -6.19 -22.21
N TYR A 496 42.82 -4.90 -22.15
CA TYR A 496 42.04 -3.89 -21.43
C TYR A 496 41.32 -2.93 -22.39
N ILE A 497 40.07 -2.62 -22.05
CA ILE A 497 39.26 -1.57 -22.67
C ILE A 497 38.98 -0.46 -21.66
N VAL A 498 38.76 0.76 -22.16
CA VAL A 498 38.33 1.88 -21.34
C VAL A 498 36.86 2.18 -21.62
N LEU A 499 36.07 2.19 -20.54
CA LEU A 499 34.67 2.63 -20.52
C LEU A 499 34.57 3.76 -19.49
N GLN A 500 34.21 4.97 -19.93
CA GLN A 500 34.06 6.15 -19.07
C GLN A 500 35.25 6.43 -18.13
N GLY A 501 36.47 6.17 -18.60
CA GLY A 501 37.69 6.37 -17.81
C GLY A 501 38.09 5.20 -16.91
N ILE A 502 37.25 4.16 -16.78
CA ILE A 502 37.56 2.93 -16.03
C ILE A 502 38.13 1.88 -16.99
N GLN A 503 39.21 1.22 -16.58
CA GLN A 503 39.82 0.12 -17.33
C GLN A 503 39.17 -1.20 -16.96
N PHE A 504 38.60 -1.89 -17.94
CA PHE A 504 38.02 -3.23 -17.81
C PHE A 504 38.87 -4.25 -18.54
N LYS A 505 39.11 -5.39 -17.90
CA LYS A 505 39.77 -6.54 -18.53
C LYS A 505 38.74 -7.36 -19.30
N VAL A 506 38.98 -7.56 -20.59
CA VAL A 506 38.11 -8.39 -21.43
C VAL A 506 38.25 -9.85 -21.00
N ALA A 507 37.24 -10.38 -20.34
CA ALA A 507 37.24 -11.75 -19.84
C ALA A 507 36.68 -12.75 -20.85
N GLY A 508 35.86 -12.28 -21.79
CA GLY A 508 35.31 -13.10 -22.86
C GLY A 508 34.63 -12.26 -23.94
N ILE A 509 34.50 -12.85 -25.13
CA ILE A 509 33.84 -12.24 -26.29
C ILE A 509 32.67 -13.13 -26.65
N TYR A 510 31.45 -12.58 -26.65
CA TYR A 510 30.25 -13.35 -27.00
C TYR A 510 29.89 -13.20 -28.47
N ASN A 511 29.48 -14.32 -29.09
CA ASN A 511 29.18 -14.39 -30.51
C ASN A 511 27.71 -14.01 -30.78
N LEU A 512 27.51 -12.90 -31.49
CA LEU A 512 26.18 -12.40 -31.83
C LEU A 512 25.36 -13.36 -32.72
N SER A 513 26.00 -14.20 -33.53
CA SER A 513 25.30 -15.15 -34.40
C SER A 513 24.64 -16.30 -33.63
N LEU A 514 25.10 -16.58 -32.40
CA LEU A 514 24.53 -17.61 -31.53
C LEU A 514 23.38 -17.10 -30.67
N ILE A 515 23.29 -15.77 -30.47
CA ILE A 515 22.27 -15.15 -29.63
C ILE A 515 21.06 -14.80 -30.51
N GLY A 516 20.06 -15.68 -30.50
CA GLY A 516 18.80 -15.48 -31.19
C GLY A 516 17.80 -14.63 -30.39
N PRO A 517 16.63 -14.31 -30.99
CA PRO A 517 15.56 -13.53 -30.33
C PRO A 517 14.96 -14.23 -29.10
N SER A 518 15.02 -15.56 -29.05
CA SER A 518 14.55 -16.42 -27.95
C SER A 518 15.66 -16.87 -27.00
N SER A 519 16.91 -16.41 -27.22
CA SER A 519 18.05 -16.69 -26.36
C SER A 519 18.15 -15.65 -25.24
N LEU A 520 18.68 -16.06 -24.07
CA LEU A 520 18.87 -15.16 -22.91
C LEU A 520 17.58 -14.45 -22.48
N THR A 521 16.54 -15.25 -22.21
CA THR A 521 15.21 -14.78 -21.81
C THR A 521 14.94 -14.94 -20.31
N ASP A 522 14.00 -14.15 -19.80
CA ASP A 522 13.55 -14.14 -18.41
C ASP A 522 12.21 -14.88 -18.23
N LEU A 523 11.67 -14.88 -16.99
CA LEU A 523 10.38 -15.51 -16.65
C LEU A 523 9.16 -14.63 -16.94
N ARG A 524 9.36 -13.41 -17.44
CA ARG A 524 8.28 -12.50 -17.82
C ARG A 524 7.97 -12.72 -19.29
N GLY A 525 7.08 -13.67 -19.59
CA GLY A 525 6.64 -13.92 -20.96
C GLY A 525 7.75 -14.31 -21.94
N GLY A 526 8.92 -14.76 -21.46
CA GLY A 526 10.10 -15.04 -22.29
C GLY A 526 10.77 -13.78 -22.86
N THR A 527 10.69 -12.63 -22.18
CA THR A 527 11.35 -11.40 -22.64
C THR A 527 12.87 -11.47 -22.50
N SER A 528 13.61 -10.73 -23.34
CA SER A 528 15.07 -10.69 -23.25
C SER A 528 15.54 -10.04 -21.93
N ILE A 529 16.65 -10.54 -21.39
CA ILE A 529 17.33 -9.98 -20.21
C ILE A 529 18.04 -8.66 -20.54
N ALA A 530 18.25 -8.37 -21.82
CA ALA A 530 18.87 -7.13 -22.26
C ALA A 530 18.07 -5.89 -21.79
N PRO A 531 18.76 -4.80 -21.38
CA PRO A 531 18.10 -3.54 -21.04
C PRO A 531 17.19 -3.06 -22.16
N ILE A 532 16.09 -2.38 -21.82
CA ILE A 532 15.22 -1.75 -22.81
C ILE A 532 16.00 -0.71 -23.64
N ASP A 533 15.70 -0.61 -24.93
CA ASP A 533 16.37 0.37 -25.79
C ASP A 533 16.07 1.80 -25.30
N PRO A 534 17.11 2.59 -24.94
CA PRO A 534 16.92 3.90 -24.32
C PRO A 534 16.25 4.93 -25.24
N TYR A 535 16.21 4.71 -26.56
CA TYR A 535 15.49 5.62 -27.48
C TYR A 535 13.97 5.58 -27.29
N TYR A 536 13.44 4.54 -26.64
CA TYR A 536 12.00 4.42 -26.34
C TYR A 536 11.65 4.85 -24.92
N VAL A 537 12.64 5.26 -24.12
CA VAL A 537 12.44 5.66 -22.72
C VAL A 537 12.71 7.15 -22.57
N GLY A 538 11.63 7.94 -22.50
CA GLY A 538 11.73 9.40 -22.44
C GLY A 538 12.54 9.94 -21.25
N ALA A 539 12.57 9.21 -20.12
CA ALA A 539 13.37 9.59 -18.95
C ALA A 539 14.89 9.42 -19.16
N LEU A 540 15.33 8.63 -20.16
CA LEU A 540 16.75 8.34 -20.38
C LEU A 540 17.39 9.22 -21.46
N GLY A 541 16.62 9.70 -22.44
CA GLY A 541 17.12 10.44 -23.60
C GLY A 541 16.77 11.93 -23.58
N ILE A 542 17.74 12.78 -23.93
CA ILE A 542 17.49 14.20 -24.20
C ILE A 542 17.09 14.33 -25.67
N SER A 543 15.81 14.66 -25.94
CA SER A 543 15.29 15.01 -27.27
C SER A 543 15.41 13.97 -28.40
N ALA A 544 15.89 12.75 -28.11
CA ALA A 544 15.98 11.63 -29.05
C ALA A 544 15.04 10.49 -28.63
N ILE A 545 13.73 10.71 -28.73
CA ILE A 545 12.70 9.74 -28.33
C ILE A 545 11.94 9.25 -29.56
N ILE A 546 11.83 7.94 -29.70
CA ILE A 546 10.96 7.30 -30.69
C ILE A 546 9.59 7.09 -30.02
N PRO A 547 8.51 7.74 -30.49
CA PRO A 547 7.19 7.56 -29.90
C PRO A 547 6.70 6.12 -30.12
N LEU A 548 6.24 5.48 -29.04
CA LEU A 548 5.59 4.17 -29.11
C LEU A 548 4.14 4.34 -29.54
N MET A 549 3.66 3.47 -30.43
CA MET A 549 2.23 3.36 -30.71
C MET A 549 1.50 2.78 -29.50
N SER A 550 0.25 3.20 -29.28
CA SER A 550 -0.58 2.70 -28.17
C SER A 550 -0.64 1.18 -28.15
N GLY A 551 -0.19 0.57 -27.05
CA GLY A 551 -0.18 -0.89 -26.85
C GLY A 551 1.12 -1.59 -27.25
N GLN A 552 2.09 -0.89 -27.85
CA GLN A 552 3.39 -1.46 -28.17
C GLN A 552 4.36 -1.37 -26.98
N GLN A 553 4.97 -2.49 -26.61
CA GLN A 553 6.04 -2.51 -25.59
C GLN A 553 7.37 -2.07 -26.21
N PRO A 554 8.22 -1.34 -25.47
CA PRO A 554 9.52 -0.93 -25.96
C PRO A 554 10.42 -2.17 -26.18
N PRO A 555 11.14 -2.25 -27.30
CA PRO A 555 12.00 -3.38 -27.60
C PRO A 555 13.23 -3.42 -26.69
N PRO A 556 13.77 -4.63 -26.40
CA PRO A 556 15.07 -4.76 -25.75
C PRO A 556 16.19 -4.27 -26.66
N LEU A 557 17.27 -3.78 -26.06
CA LEU A 557 18.47 -3.32 -26.76
C LEU A 557 19.16 -4.50 -27.45
N SER A 558 19.64 -4.27 -28.67
CA SER A 558 20.44 -5.26 -29.40
C SER A 558 21.73 -5.58 -28.63
N TRP A 559 22.03 -6.88 -28.50
CA TRP A 559 23.28 -7.38 -27.91
C TRP A 559 24.54 -6.80 -28.58
N SER A 560 24.49 -6.40 -29.85
CA SER A 560 25.62 -5.73 -30.50
C SER A 560 26.01 -4.38 -29.87
N ARG A 561 25.09 -3.74 -29.16
CA ARG A 561 25.24 -2.40 -28.53
C ARG A 561 25.36 -2.49 -27.01
N LEU A 562 25.60 -3.67 -26.46
CA LEU A 562 25.62 -3.95 -25.03
C LEU A 562 27.00 -4.42 -24.57
N ILE A 563 27.42 -3.99 -23.38
CA ILE A 563 28.56 -4.57 -22.67
C ILE A 563 28.09 -5.23 -21.38
N VAL A 564 28.68 -6.37 -21.01
CA VAL A 564 28.41 -6.99 -19.70
C VAL A 564 29.54 -6.62 -18.75
N ILE A 565 29.19 -6.14 -17.57
CA ILE A 565 30.13 -5.74 -16.51
C ILE A 565 29.69 -6.36 -15.17
N PRO A 566 30.49 -6.27 -14.10
CA PRO A 566 30.14 -6.82 -12.80
C PRO A 566 28.99 -6.01 -12.19
N PHE A 567 28.10 -6.69 -11.48
CA PHE A 567 26.90 -6.10 -10.87
C PHE A 567 27.22 -4.87 -9.99
N GLU A 568 28.23 -4.97 -9.11
CA GLU A 568 28.62 -3.89 -8.20
C GLU A 568 29.16 -2.68 -8.97
N THR A 569 29.97 -2.91 -10.00
CA THR A 569 30.53 -1.86 -10.86
C THR A 569 29.45 -1.13 -11.65
N ALA A 570 28.42 -1.85 -12.12
CA ALA A 570 27.26 -1.24 -12.78
C ALA A 570 26.49 -0.30 -11.84
N LEU A 571 26.29 -0.70 -10.58
CA LEU A 571 25.66 0.15 -9.57
C LEU A 571 26.53 1.37 -9.24
N ASN A 572 27.84 1.20 -9.08
CA ASN A 572 28.78 2.29 -8.80
C ASN A 572 28.87 3.31 -9.93
N LEU A 573 28.66 2.89 -11.18
CA LEU A 573 28.57 3.78 -12.35
C LEU A 573 27.26 4.59 -12.41
N GLY A 574 26.29 4.31 -11.53
CA GLY A 574 24.97 4.94 -11.52
C GLY A 574 23.87 4.08 -12.13
N GLY A 575 24.08 2.78 -12.28
CA GLY A 575 23.03 1.84 -12.64
C GLY A 575 22.06 1.57 -11.49
N TYR A 576 20.94 0.94 -11.79
CA TYR A 576 19.95 0.52 -10.79
C TYR A 576 19.67 -0.98 -10.93
N VAL A 577 19.09 -1.59 -9.89
CA VAL A 577 18.68 -3.00 -9.94
C VAL A 577 17.42 -3.08 -10.80
N ALA A 578 17.51 -3.79 -11.92
CA ALA A 578 16.39 -3.94 -12.85
C ALA A 578 15.53 -5.15 -12.48
N GLU A 579 16.18 -6.25 -12.11
CA GLU A 579 15.52 -7.51 -11.79
C GLU A 579 16.38 -8.36 -10.85
N VAL A 580 15.73 -9.28 -10.13
CA VAL A 580 16.40 -10.27 -9.28
C VAL A 580 15.92 -11.66 -9.66
N SER A 581 16.80 -12.45 -10.25
CA SER A 581 16.55 -13.86 -10.57
C SER A 581 16.93 -14.74 -9.39
N ILE A 582 16.11 -15.74 -9.09
CA ILE A 582 16.36 -16.71 -8.04
C ILE A 582 16.32 -18.09 -8.70
N ARG A 583 17.42 -18.84 -8.60
CA ARG A 583 17.51 -20.21 -9.11
C ARG A 583 17.88 -21.18 -8.01
N PHE A 584 17.18 -22.30 -7.97
CA PHE A 584 17.37 -23.32 -6.96
C PHE A 584 18.54 -24.24 -7.33
N LEU A 585 19.37 -24.57 -6.35
CA LEU A 585 20.57 -25.40 -6.50
C LEU A 585 20.25 -26.89 -6.74
N SER A 586 19.01 -27.31 -6.46
CA SER A 586 18.55 -28.70 -6.53
C SER A 586 17.10 -28.73 -7.02
N ASN A 587 16.59 -29.91 -7.43
CA ASN A 587 15.17 -30.10 -7.72
C ASN A 587 14.33 -29.92 -6.45
N VAL A 588 14.03 -28.67 -6.11
CA VAL A 588 13.19 -28.29 -4.98
C VAL A 588 11.73 -28.56 -5.34
N ASN A 589 10.96 -29.07 -4.39
CA ASN A 589 9.53 -29.33 -4.54
C ASN A 589 8.78 -28.05 -4.95
N GLU A 590 7.84 -28.15 -5.90
CA GLU A 590 7.05 -27.03 -6.44
C GLU A 590 6.33 -26.26 -5.33
N GLU A 591 5.86 -26.97 -4.31
CA GLU A 591 5.17 -26.40 -3.16
C GLU A 591 6.09 -25.45 -2.38
N ARG A 592 7.38 -25.79 -2.26
CA ARG A 592 8.37 -24.94 -1.59
C ARG A 592 8.69 -23.69 -2.41
N ILE A 593 8.79 -23.82 -3.73
CA ILE A 593 8.99 -22.68 -4.65
C ILE A 593 7.78 -21.73 -4.56
N SER A 594 6.57 -22.29 -4.60
CA SER A 594 5.33 -21.53 -4.48
C SER A 594 5.19 -20.85 -3.11
N LYS A 595 5.62 -21.51 -2.03
CA LYS A 595 5.64 -20.92 -0.69
C LYS A 595 6.62 -19.73 -0.60
N LEU A 596 7.83 -19.87 -1.15
CA LEU A 596 8.80 -18.76 -1.19
C LEU A 596 8.32 -17.61 -2.07
N ALA A 597 7.73 -17.90 -3.23
CA ALA A 597 7.12 -16.88 -4.07
C ALA A 597 5.97 -16.17 -3.37
N ASN A 598 5.16 -16.90 -2.61
CA ASN A 598 4.09 -16.33 -1.79
C ASN A 598 4.65 -15.40 -0.70
N ASP A 599 5.74 -15.78 -0.04
CA ASP A 599 6.39 -14.94 0.96
C ASP A 599 6.94 -13.65 0.33
N LEU A 600 7.62 -13.77 -0.81
CA LEU A 600 8.18 -12.64 -1.55
C LEU A 600 7.10 -11.67 -2.04
N ALA A 601 6.03 -12.17 -2.65
CA ALA A 601 4.94 -11.34 -3.18
C ALA A 601 4.09 -10.69 -2.08
N ASN A 602 3.99 -11.30 -0.89
CA ASN A 602 3.33 -10.68 0.25
C ASN A 602 4.17 -9.54 0.85
N VAL A 603 5.47 -9.77 1.00
CA VAL A 603 6.40 -8.80 1.63
C VAL A 603 6.63 -7.61 0.72
N LEU A 604 7.08 -7.89 -0.50
CA LEU A 604 7.54 -6.86 -1.42
C LEU A 604 6.38 -6.19 -2.14
N ASP A 605 6.59 -4.95 -2.59
CA ASP A 605 5.62 -4.21 -3.43
C ASP A 605 6.03 -4.24 -4.90
N VAL A 606 6.34 -5.43 -5.40
CA VAL A 606 6.87 -5.69 -6.74
C VAL A 606 6.23 -6.95 -7.32
N THR A 607 6.24 -7.07 -8.64
CA THR A 607 5.70 -8.27 -9.31
C THR A 607 6.67 -9.44 -9.18
N VAL A 608 6.13 -10.60 -8.80
CA VAL A 608 6.89 -11.84 -8.66
C VAL A 608 6.39 -12.82 -9.72
N TYR A 609 7.32 -13.29 -10.55
CA TYR A 609 7.11 -14.27 -11.60
C TYR A 609 7.67 -15.61 -11.13
N VAL A 610 6.94 -16.69 -11.40
CA VAL A 610 7.30 -18.04 -10.97
C VAL A 610 7.30 -18.96 -12.18
N GLY A 611 8.41 -19.64 -12.41
CA GLY A 611 8.54 -20.66 -13.46
C GLY A 611 8.69 -22.03 -12.84
N VAL A 612 7.71 -22.91 -13.06
CA VAL A 612 7.67 -24.28 -12.54
C VAL A 612 7.01 -25.20 -13.58
N ASN A 613 7.59 -26.39 -13.83
CA ASN A 613 7.04 -27.43 -14.71
C ASN A 613 6.44 -26.90 -16.01
N GLU A 614 7.29 -26.24 -16.81
CA GLU A 614 6.95 -25.73 -18.14
C GLU A 614 5.86 -24.64 -18.18
N SER A 615 5.39 -24.19 -17.02
CA SER A 615 4.40 -23.12 -16.89
C SER A 615 4.97 -21.91 -16.16
N SER A 616 4.66 -20.71 -16.66
CA SER A 616 5.00 -19.46 -16.00
C SER A 616 3.75 -18.80 -15.41
N PHE A 617 3.87 -18.33 -14.18
CA PHE A 617 2.81 -17.69 -13.41
C PHE A 617 3.26 -16.33 -12.90
N VAL A 618 2.32 -15.42 -12.72
CA VAL A 618 2.50 -14.17 -11.97
C VAL A 618 1.81 -14.30 -10.63
N ALA A 619 2.55 -14.14 -9.54
CA ALA A 619 2.00 -14.06 -8.20
C ALA A 619 1.44 -12.64 -7.99
N SER A 620 0.12 -12.53 -7.95
CA SER A 620 -0.59 -11.27 -7.73
C SER A 620 -1.29 -11.27 -6.39
N LYS A 621 -1.17 -10.16 -5.64
CA LYS A 621 -1.88 -9.96 -4.38
C LYS A 621 -3.36 -9.70 -4.66
N ILE A 622 -4.24 -10.44 -3.98
CA ILE A 622 -5.67 -10.21 -4.05
C ILE A 622 -6.27 -10.15 -2.65
N SER A 623 -7.01 -9.08 -2.38
CA SER A 623 -7.86 -9.03 -1.19
C SER A 623 -9.10 -9.87 -1.48
N THR A 624 -9.24 -10.98 -0.79
CA THR A 624 -10.42 -11.84 -0.85
C THR A 624 -11.05 -11.96 0.53
N PHE A 625 -12.26 -12.49 0.58
CA PHE A 625 -12.92 -12.85 1.83
C PHE A 625 -12.92 -14.36 1.93
N THR A 626 -12.29 -14.89 2.97
CA THR A 626 -12.46 -16.30 3.32
C THR A 626 -13.69 -16.41 4.20
N ALA A 627 -14.76 -16.98 3.63
CA ALA A 627 -16.01 -17.22 4.33
C ALA A 627 -16.10 -18.71 4.66
N PHE A 628 -15.93 -19.05 5.94
CA PHE A 628 -16.19 -20.40 6.42
C PHE A 628 -17.69 -20.54 6.73
N GLY A 629 -18.33 -21.63 6.29
CA GLY A 629 -19.73 -21.93 6.62
C GLY A 629 -20.80 -21.28 5.72
N LEU A 630 -20.42 -20.81 4.52
CA LEU A 630 -21.32 -20.20 3.54
C LEU A 630 -22.52 -21.10 3.17
N GLU A 631 -22.32 -22.41 3.15
CA GLU A 631 -23.36 -23.41 2.85
C GLU A 631 -24.53 -23.35 3.85
N GLY A 632 -24.25 -23.18 5.15
CA GLY A 632 -25.30 -23.03 6.17
C GLY A 632 -25.96 -21.65 6.17
N MET A 633 -25.23 -20.63 5.75
CA MET A 633 -25.71 -19.25 5.70
C MET A 633 -26.81 -19.06 4.65
N ILE A 634 -26.68 -19.70 3.48
CA ILE A 634 -27.66 -19.62 2.40
C ILE A 634 -29.04 -20.10 2.88
N ALA A 635 -29.10 -21.22 3.60
CA ALA A 635 -30.34 -21.75 4.15
C ALA A 635 -31.00 -20.76 5.13
N LEU A 636 -30.21 -20.12 6.01
CA LEU A 636 -30.71 -19.13 6.98
C LEU A 636 -31.19 -17.85 6.31
N ILE A 637 -30.51 -17.38 5.27
CA ILE A 637 -30.96 -16.23 4.49
C ILE A 637 -32.30 -16.54 3.85
N ILE A 638 -32.44 -17.71 3.21
CA ILE A 638 -33.69 -18.12 2.57
C ILE A 638 -34.82 -18.24 3.60
N LEU A 639 -34.57 -18.92 4.73
CA LEU A 639 -35.57 -19.07 5.80
C LEU A 639 -35.93 -17.71 6.41
N GLY A 640 -34.95 -16.85 6.67
CA GLY A 640 -35.14 -15.51 7.19
C GLY A 640 -35.96 -14.65 6.24
N SER A 641 -35.60 -14.63 4.95
CA SER A 641 -36.34 -13.90 3.91
C SER A 641 -37.77 -14.39 3.77
N PHE A 642 -38.02 -15.70 3.74
CA PHE A 642 -39.38 -16.23 3.70
C PHE A 642 -40.18 -15.86 4.94
N ASN A 643 -39.57 -15.92 6.12
CA ASN A 643 -40.23 -15.55 7.37
C ASN A 643 -40.60 -14.05 7.40
N VAL A 644 -39.69 -13.19 6.94
CA VAL A 644 -39.95 -11.75 6.75
C VAL A 644 -41.09 -11.55 5.74
N ILE A 645 -41.04 -12.18 4.57
CA ILE A 645 -42.07 -12.06 3.53
C ILE A 645 -43.43 -12.50 4.05
N ILE A 646 -43.52 -13.64 4.74
CA ILE A 646 -44.77 -14.14 5.34
C ILE A 646 -45.31 -13.13 6.35
N THR A 647 -44.43 -12.55 7.18
CA THR A 647 -44.80 -11.55 8.18
C THR A 647 -45.33 -10.28 7.51
N LEU A 648 -44.66 -9.79 6.46
CA LEU A 648 -45.06 -8.61 5.68
C LEU A 648 -46.38 -8.83 4.95
N LEU A 649 -46.55 -9.97 4.28
CA LEU A 649 -47.79 -10.33 3.60
C LEU A 649 -48.97 -10.43 4.58
N ALA A 650 -48.73 -10.98 5.78
CA ALA A 650 -49.74 -11.03 6.82
C ALA A 650 -50.12 -9.64 7.34
N ILE A 651 -49.19 -8.67 7.39
CA ILE A 651 -49.48 -7.28 7.78
C ILE A 651 -50.30 -6.59 6.69
N GLN A 652 -49.89 -6.73 5.43
CA GLN A 652 -50.56 -6.08 4.30
C GLN A 652 -51.97 -6.63 4.07
N LYS A 653 -52.16 -7.95 4.14
CA LYS A 653 -53.46 -8.61 3.94
C LYS A 653 -54.52 -8.11 4.92
N GLU A 654 -54.13 -7.84 6.16
CA GLU A 654 -55.07 -7.33 7.17
C GLU A 654 -55.45 -5.86 6.96
N ARG A 655 -54.66 -5.10 6.18
CA ARG A 655 -54.84 -3.66 5.95
C ARG A 655 -55.40 -3.27 4.61
N VAL A 656 -55.76 -4.25 3.77
CA VAL A 656 -56.39 -3.96 2.48
C VAL A 656 -57.61 -3.03 2.65
N ARG A 657 -58.43 -3.23 3.69
CA ARG A 657 -59.58 -2.33 3.98
C ARG A 657 -59.16 -0.92 4.38
N ASP A 658 -58.12 -0.76 5.20
CA ASP A 658 -57.67 0.55 5.67
C ASP A 658 -57.03 1.37 4.53
N ILE A 659 -56.25 0.72 3.66
CA ILE A 659 -55.65 1.34 2.47
C ILE A 659 -56.75 1.85 1.53
N PHE A 660 -57.82 1.08 1.33
CA PHE A 660 -58.98 1.49 0.53
C PHE A 660 -59.66 2.74 1.12
N VAL A 661 -59.79 2.82 2.44
CA VAL A 661 -60.34 4.01 3.12
C VAL A 661 -59.43 5.21 2.86
N TYR A 662 -58.12 5.08 3.03
CA TYR A 662 -57.17 6.18 2.80
C TYR A 662 -57.16 6.70 1.37
N THR A 663 -57.25 5.81 0.36
CA THR A 663 -57.43 6.23 -1.04
C THR A 663 -58.75 6.94 -1.29
N THR A 664 -59.80 6.62 -0.53
CA THR A 664 -61.12 7.27 -0.65
C THR A 664 -61.13 8.66 0.00
N VAL A 665 -60.30 8.90 1.03
CA VAL A 665 -60.14 10.22 1.69
C VAL A 665 -59.22 11.17 0.89
N GLY A 666 -58.75 10.76 -0.30
CA GLY A 666 -58.03 11.63 -1.23
C GLY A 666 -56.50 11.56 -1.15
N LEU A 667 -55.93 10.51 -0.54
CA LEU A 667 -54.51 10.22 -0.73
C LEU A 667 -54.24 9.84 -2.19
N SER A 668 -53.25 10.50 -2.80
CA SER A 668 -52.80 10.14 -4.14
C SER A 668 -52.33 8.68 -4.16
N PRO A 669 -52.46 7.94 -5.28
CA PRO A 669 -52.02 6.54 -5.38
C PRO A 669 -50.57 6.34 -4.93
N LEU A 670 -49.72 7.33 -5.18
CA LEU A 670 -48.30 7.37 -4.80
C LEU A 670 -48.10 7.62 -3.29
N GLY A 671 -49.00 8.38 -2.64
CA GLY A 671 -49.03 8.55 -1.20
C GLY A 671 -49.55 7.30 -0.47
N ALA A 672 -50.53 6.60 -1.04
CA ALA A 672 -51.04 5.34 -0.51
C ALA A 672 -50.01 4.21 -0.61
N THR A 673 -49.26 4.12 -1.71
CA THR A 673 -48.14 3.17 -1.83
C THR A 673 -46.99 3.53 -0.90
N ALA A 674 -46.67 4.81 -0.74
CA ALA A 674 -45.67 5.25 0.25
C ALA A 674 -46.07 4.87 1.68
N MET A 675 -47.34 5.04 2.06
CA MET A 675 -47.88 4.58 3.35
C MET A 675 -47.75 3.06 3.50
N ALA A 676 -48.13 2.28 2.47
CA ALA A 676 -48.05 0.83 2.51
C ALA A 676 -46.60 0.30 2.62
N ILE A 677 -45.65 0.97 1.97
CA ILE A 677 -44.22 0.65 2.06
C ILE A 677 -43.66 1.03 3.45
N LEU A 678 -44.02 2.20 3.98
CA LEU A 678 -43.62 2.64 5.32
C LEU A 678 -44.14 1.71 6.41
N ASP A 679 -45.41 1.31 6.33
CA ASP A 679 -46.04 0.33 7.24
C ASP A 679 -45.42 -1.07 7.14
N ALA A 680 -44.79 -1.41 6.00
CA ALA A 680 -44.07 -2.68 5.84
C ALA A 680 -42.64 -2.61 6.38
N LEU A 681 -42.05 -1.42 6.47
CA LEU A 681 -40.68 -1.21 6.94
C LEU A 681 -40.58 -0.97 8.45
N THR A 682 -41.65 -0.49 9.08
CA THR A 682 -41.78 -0.28 10.54
C THR A 682 -42.55 -1.43 11.17
#